data_AF-A0A8S1LH22-F1
#
_entry.id   AF-A0A8S1LH22-F1
#
_cell.length_a   1.000
_cell.length_b   1.000
_cell.length_c   1.000
_cell.angle_alpha   90.00
_cell.angle_beta   90.00
_cell.angle_gamma   90.00
#
_symmetry.space_group_name_H-M   'P 1'
#
loop_
_entity.id
_entity.type
_entity.pdbx_description
1 polymer ?
#
loop_
_entity_poly.entity_id
_entity_poly.type
_entity_poly.pdbx_seq_one_letter_code
_entity_poly.pdbx_strand_id
1 'polypeptide(L)'
;MDQKKIDTLVQEALTNPDPDIQYMRAEELTNELTIFYGKPEQGMEDERNQKLINNCYGVFYQHLRSQYREVQGNAIRQFQRLAPLMRSQEVKYIGLELLKSSIDGVNEIRENYHICLQEIVEKIPSQVQSLDEVQEGILKKLGELKEAVKKLQVSKQIVHQEIQQKVEIQAELLKILSSIMSRWPKLYQKDFSDLLLDNITNSNELSIRKNSCVCLGYLGVCLNQQSLNNLIQSKILPFIKDLKFDQQNFTKILCLNQSLNYLAKSSGKFFDKLLVEQIFQRYFQTQNEQNKVDLDNINQYAEILEIQLLTINYILTNHHTRAFDLQLIDSITPLIDFDPLGVAAIEEENPYDDDYYPDEVSDSTWRVRRCTLYTFQELLKIQPQLYKLILSALFGPNQIIMRRINEKNAEIKLSIIQFLISLVQASAITKEDISTMEVEQLSLIKQRSIPASISLIELVEQLLDKIQSIFQDNQEQQSLKSESTKLLLAIGQYFYTQIQTSNSCFIQIINIVKQSIIGSPINYSNEQKLASILTMKTILNITEPAEFQIPILQQMVLILLEAVNQKYIRIQVEGYNTLETIIWVFKKNFDEKIFQSSLNQIKQNLIIKIQIDNLDQEVKSSLFQLASALFKNFGSIFTNTEIEQLAQISLTRLQIEALTTNIINLVQYFKNLNDPKPLIQNIANQLQRNDKAQTFITLIHLIKNNKIDQKLAADILSKFKSITTENYDLQLQTLQVLIKFTGIKLPEQLIRESVRIGLQQSKIKPEIEDFFNLINQPQIIESEILKQLGKEELYSAGQIYCSILKNIPGSISNLYFSIVTNRQLKLSTLRFLHKYQNHQKALEILCQLIKDNQDSDLAAIVIGSAVSDFQQIQKLIDQNPNQYQFYQALKEFTEIKQIANPINVAKYILEQVNGKDKTIATICGDILGGFLKQSYQSLEQLIFESLKNPSQSIRYTCIQSLKYTHQWSQKAQILLEMLQNEKDLQILTGIIKALTQNIQHIYLNNFIQYLKYCLRRYEEKELNFGNFVEKRDDAKDLRSLSFDLLELFLDKQNIELNIILDEVFEKFIEDKYDETRIPRLRIVMKIVKKDPQAVVSHVAILAKIFEPILKTLQQNLQKSDQNLDKEIEKIRLIVNIMQGMKQSSTDADKFLKDNVTQKIHDFIRQ
;
A
#
# COMPACT_ATOMS: atom_id res chain seq x y z
N MET A 1 10.65 33.57 36.11
CA MET A 1 11.85 34.17 35.46
C MET A 1 12.56 35.07 36.47
N ASP A 2 13.85 35.41 36.30
CA ASP A 2 14.52 36.40 37.17
C ASP A 2 14.12 37.82 36.75
N GLN A 3 13.19 38.42 37.50
CA GLN A 3 12.61 39.72 37.20
C GLN A 3 13.66 40.84 37.19
N LYS A 4 14.64 40.82 38.10
CA LYS A 4 15.68 41.85 38.13
C LYS A 4 16.54 41.80 36.88
N LYS A 5 16.89 40.59 36.42
CA LYS A 5 17.65 40.39 35.17
C LYS A 5 16.86 40.88 33.95
N ILE A 6 15.59 40.49 33.84
CA ILE A 6 14.73 40.90 32.70
C ILE A 6 14.52 42.41 32.69
N ASP A 7 14.22 43.03 33.83
CA ASP A 7 13.97 44.47 33.90
C ASP A 7 15.23 45.28 33.51
N THR A 8 16.43 44.82 33.90
CA THR A 8 17.70 45.41 33.45
C THR A 8 17.91 45.25 31.93
N LEU A 9 17.69 44.04 31.40
CA LEU A 9 17.81 43.78 29.96
C LEU A 9 16.81 44.60 29.14
N VAL A 10 15.58 44.77 29.62
CA VAL A 10 14.53 45.60 29.00
C VAL A 10 14.95 47.08 29.00
N GLN A 11 15.43 47.60 30.12
CA GLN A 11 15.90 49.00 30.18
C GLN A 11 17.09 49.22 29.24
N GLU A 12 18.11 48.37 29.29
CA GLU A 12 19.29 48.50 28.42
C GLU A 12 18.92 48.35 26.94
N ALA A 13 17.98 47.47 26.59
CA ALA A 13 17.53 47.32 25.22
C ALA A 13 16.76 48.55 24.69
N LEU A 14 16.09 49.32 25.56
CA LEU A 14 15.25 50.45 25.14
C LEU A 14 15.94 51.82 25.22
N THR A 15 16.83 52.03 26.20
CA THR A 15 17.38 53.36 26.48
C THR A 15 18.85 53.52 26.12
N ASN A 16 19.55 52.44 25.77
CA ASN A 16 20.98 52.53 25.42
C ASN A 16 21.17 53.19 24.04
N PRO A 17 22.05 54.20 23.89
CA PRO A 17 22.26 54.89 22.62
C PRO A 17 22.96 54.04 21.54
N ASP A 18 23.61 52.93 21.91
CA ASP A 18 24.36 52.05 21.02
C ASP A 18 23.45 50.95 20.41
N PRO A 19 23.25 50.91 19.08
CA PRO A 19 22.41 49.90 18.42
C PRO A 19 22.94 48.47 18.56
N ASP A 20 24.25 48.27 18.68
CA ASP A 20 24.84 46.93 18.87
C ASP A 20 24.46 46.37 20.25
N ILE A 21 24.43 47.24 21.26
CA ILE A 21 23.98 46.86 22.60
C ILE A 21 22.48 46.58 22.59
N GLN A 22 21.67 47.42 21.94
CA GLN A 22 20.23 47.14 21.78
C GLN A 22 19.99 45.79 21.09
N TYR A 23 20.77 45.48 20.04
CA TYR A 23 20.72 44.21 19.32
C TYR A 23 21.05 43.03 20.24
N MET A 24 22.19 43.08 20.94
CA MET A 24 22.62 42.01 21.85
C MET A 24 21.63 41.77 22.98
N ARG A 25 21.08 42.84 23.59
CA ARG A 25 20.11 42.71 24.68
C ARG A 25 18.78 42.11 24.23
N ALA A 26 18.31 42.41 23.02
CA ALA A 26 17.14 41.76 22.44
C ALA A 26 17.37 40.25 22.19
N GLU A 27 18.58 39.86 21.80
CA GLU A 27 18.94 38.45 21.62
C GLU A 27 19.02 37.71 22.96
N GLU A 28 19.61 38.34 23.99
CA GLU A 28 19.63 37.81 25.35
C GLU A 28 18.22 37.64 25.94
N LEU A 29 17.32 38.63 25.74
CA LEU A 29 15.91 38.52 26.12
C LEU A 29 15.21 37.34 25.43
N THR A 30 15.53 37.09 24.16
CA THR A 30 14.96 35.96 23.41
C THR A 30 15.44 34.61 23.93
N ASN A 31 16.71 34.51 24.31
CA ASN A 31 17.27 33.30 24.91
C ASN A 31 16.63 33.02 26.28
N GLU A 32 16.42 34.04 27.10
CA GLU A 32 15.70 33.91 28.39
C GLU A 32 14.26 33.45 28.22
N LEU A 33 13.53 34.02 27.25
CA LEU A 33 12.17 33.57 26.92
C LEU A 33 12.15 32.12 26.42
N THR A 34 13.11 31.73 25.58
CA THR A 34 13.22 30.35 25.06
C THR A 34 13.44 29.34 26.20
N ILE A 35 14.33 29.67 27.15
CA ILE A 35 14.57 28.86 28.35
C ILE A 35 13.30 28.75 29.21
N PHE A 36 12.52 29.83 29.30
CA PHE A 36 11.27 29.83 30.04
C PHE A 36 10.20 28.91 29.40
N TYR A 37 10.02 28.95 28.08
CA TYR A 37 9.08 28.07 27.39
C TYR A 37 9.47 26.57 27.43
N GLY A 38 10.74 26.24 27.66
CA GLY A 38 11.24 24.86 27.72
C GLY A 38 11.00 24.10 29.05
N LYS A 39 10.31 24.69 30.04
CA LYS A 39 10.05 24.04 31.35
C LYS A 39 8.64 23.40 31.40
N PRO A 40 8.45 22.24 32.06
CA PRO A 40 7.16 21.55 32.17
C PRO A 40 6.12 22.33 32.99
N GLU A 41 4.84 22.11 32.66
CA GLU A 41 3.66 22.96 32.91
C GLU A 41 3.26 23.31 34.36
N GLN A 42 3.98 22.85 35.39
CA GLN A 42 3.58 23.11 36.78
C GLN A 42 3.92 24.55 37.21
N GLY A 43 2.90 25.42 37.26
CA GLY A 43 2.98 26.79 37.81
C GLY A 43 2.81 27.93 36.79
N MET A 44 2.27 27.66 35.60
CA MET A 44 2.35 28.53 34.43
C MET A 44 1.21 29.55 34.25
N GLU A 45 0.31 29.70 35.23
CA GLU A 45 -0.82 30.67 35.23
C GLU A 45 -0.57 31.91 36.10
N ASP A 46 0.69 32.24 36.40
CA ASP A 46 1.02 33.38 37.27
C ASP A 46 0.97 34.70 36.46
N GLU A 47 0.00 35.58 36.73
CA GLU A 47 -0.18 36.90 36.09
C GLU A 47 1.12 37.73 36.05
N ARG A 48 2.00 37.54 37.04
CA ARG A 48 3.31 38.20 37.11
C ARG A 48 4.25 37.78 35.99
N ASN A 49 4.28 36.49 35.64
CA ASN A 49 5.12 36.00 34.53
C ASN A 49 4.57 36.47 33.19
N GLN A 50 3.24 36.52 33.03
CA GLN A 50 2.62 37.04 31.80
C GLN A 50 2.97 38.52 31.58
N LYS A 51 2.97 39.33 32.63
CA LYS A 51 3.37 40.74 32.55
C LYS A 51 4.83 40.90 32.12
N LEU A 52 5.73 40.06 32.63
CA LEU A 52 7.15 40.07 32.24
C LEU A 52 7.35 39.62 30.79
N ILE A 53 6.63 38.59 30.34
CA ILE A 53 6.65 38.13 28.95
C ILE A 53 6.17 39.25 28.01
N ASN A 54 5.06 39.93 28.37
CA ASN A 54 4.55 41.06 27.62
C ASN A 54 5.53 42.24 27.58
N ASN A 55 6.27 42.49 28.67
CA ASN A 55 7.33 43.52 28.69
C ASN A 55 8.47 43.17 27.72
N CYS A 56 8.91 41.91 27.67
CA CYS A 56 9.93 41.47 26.70
C CYS A 56 9.44 41.64 25.25
N TYR A 57 8.20 41.24 24.94
CA TYR A 57 7.63 41.48 23.61
C TYR A 57 7.43 42.98 23.31
N GLY A 58 7.20 43.80 24.34
CA GLY A 58 7.17 45.26 24.24
C GLY A 58 8.49 45.85 23.76
N VAL A 59 9.63 45.26 24.14
CA VAL A 59 10.96 45.65 23.63
C VAL A 59 11.06 45.39 22.14
N PHE A 60 10.76 44.17 21.70
CA PHE A 60 10.82 43.81 20.28
C PHE A 60 9.89 44.67 19.44
N TYR A 61 8.70 44.97 19.96
CA TYR A 61 7.74 45.86 19.31
C TYR A 61 8.26 47.31 19.16
N GLN A 62 8.96 47.85 20.17
CA GLN A 62 9.59 49.16 20.07
C GLN A 62 10.80 49.15 19.13
N HIS A 63 11.57 48.06 19.08
CA HIS A 63 12.68 47.87 18.16
C HIS A 63 12.26 47.83 16.70
N LEU A 64 11.03 47.38 16.39
CA LEU A 64 10.46 47.50 15.04
C LEU A 64 10.34 48.96 14.58
N ARG A 65 10.27 49.93 15.51
CA ARG A 65 10.24 51.39 15.23
C ARG A 65 11.61 52.06 15.31
N SER A 66 12.68 51.31 15.54
CA SER A 66 14.03 51.89 15.68
C SER A 66 14.44 52.61 14.40
N GLN A 67 15.25 53.66 14.52
CA GLN A 67 15.87 54.33 13.36
C GLN A 67 16.96 53.48 12.68
N TYR A 68 17.43 52.41 13.35
CA TYR A 68 18.47 51.53 12.86
C TYR A 68 17.88 50.26 12.24
N ARG A 69 18.18 50.01 10.95
CA ARG A 69 17.68 48.83 10.20
C ARG A 69 18.12 47.50 10.80
N GLU A 70 19.31 47.44 11.39
CA GLU A 70 19.84 46.22 12.02
C GLU A 70 19.01 45.83 13.25
N VAL A 71 18.59 46.81 14.05
CA VAL A 71 17.72 46.62 15.22
C VAL A 71 16.30 46.21 14.78
N GLN A 72 15.77 46.82 13.72
CA GLN A 72 14.47 46.43 13.13
C GLN A 72 14.49 44.98 12.62
N GLY A 73 15.50 44.61 11.84
CA GLY A 73 15.68 43.26 11.31
C GLY A 73 15.90 42.22 12.41
N ASN A 74 16.60 42.60 13.49
CA ASN A 74 16.76 41.77 14.67
C ASN A 74 15.43 41.45 15.34
N ALA A 75 14.58 42.46 15.55
CA ALA A 75 13.27 42.28 16.18
C ALA A 75 12.39 41.28 15.40
N ILE A 76 12.38 41.36 14.07
CA ILE A 76 11.67 40.39 13.21
C ILE A 76 12.21 38.97 13.45
N ARG A 77 13.54 38.78 13.48
CA ARG A 77 14.16 37.47 13.77
C ARG A 77 13.80 36.95 15.16
N GLN A 78 13.72 37.82 16.17
CA GLN A 78 13.34 37.40 17.53
C GLN A 78 11.88 36.93 17.58
N PHE A 79 10.95 37.64 16.93
CA PHE A 79 9.57 37.16 16.79
C PHE A 79 9.50 35.82 16.02
N GLN A 80 10.26 35.66 14.94
CA GLN A 80 10.35 34.42 14.19
C GLN A 80 10.84 33.23 15.05
N ARG A 81 11.84 33.44 15.91
CA ARG A 81 12.39 32.40 16.81
C ARG A 81 11.40 32.01 17.91
N LEU A 82 10.63 32.97 18.42
CA LEU A 82 9.69 32.76 19.53
C LEU A 82 8.32 32.26 19.07
N ALA A 83 7.90 32.54 17.83
CA ALA A 83 6.59 32.16 17.31
C ALA A 83 6.20 30.67 17.50
N PRO A 84 7.11 29.68 17.32
CA PRO A 84 6.80 28.27 17.60
C PRO A 84 6.52 27.96 19.07
N LEU A 85 6.97 28.81 19.99
CA LEU A 85 6.87 28.63 21.44
C LEU A 85 5.71 29.42 22.06
N MET A 86 5.10 30.34 21.30
CA MET A 86 4.00 31.19 21.76
C MET A 86 2.74 30.37 22.08
N ARG A 87 2.07 30.75 23.17
CA ARG A 87 0.80 30.20 23.63
C ARG A 87 -0.38 31.05 23.18
N SER A 88 -1.60 30.54 23.38
CA SER A 88 -2.83 31.18 22.92
C SER A 88 -2.99 32.64 23.37
N GLN A 89 -2.68 32.99 24.62
CA GLN A 89 -2.83 34.36 25.13
C GLN A 89 -1.80 35.32 24.51
N GLU A 90 -0.57 34.88 24.29
CA GLU A 90 0.51 35.68 23.69
C GLU A 90 0.24 35.92 22.21
N VAL A 91 -0.14 34.87 21.48
CA VAL A 91 -0.54 34.96 20.07
C VAL A 91 -1.68 35.97 19.89
N LYS A 92 -2.68 35.93 20.78
CA LYS A 92 -3.81 36.86 20.77
C LYS A 92 -3.34 38.31 20.97
N TYR A 93 -2.61 38.58 22.04
CA TYR A 93 -2.16 39.93 22.39
C TYR A 93 -1.21 40.51 21.32
N ILE A 94 -0.17 39.76 20.96
CA ILE A 94 0.85 40.18 19.99
C ILE A 94 0.23 40.32 18.59
N GLY A 95 -0.62 39.38 18.20
CA GLY A 95 -1.30 39.42 16.90
C GLY A 95 -2.19 40.65 16.74
N LEU A 96 -2.95 41.03 17.77
CA LEU A 96 -3.80 42.23 17.75
C LEU A 96 -3.00 43.52 17.72
N GLU A 97 -1.93 43.61 18.50
CA GLU A 97 -1.05 44.80 18.51
C GLU A 97 -0.31 44.97 17.17
N LEU A 98 0.24 43.89 16.61
CA LEU A 98 0.86 43.93 15.28
C LEU A 98 -0.15 44.27 14.19
N LEU A 99 -1.37 43.75 14.25
CA LEU A 99 -2.44 44.07 13.31
C LEU A 99 -2.80 45.57 13.36
N LYS A 100 -3.03 46.11 14.56
CA LYS A 100 -3.31 47.54 14.74
C LYS A 100 -2.20 48.42 14.15
N SER A 101 -0.96 48.03 14.38
CA SER A 101 0.23 48.77 13.93
C SER A 101 0.47 48.64 12.42
N SER A 102 0.10 47.51 11.86
CA SER A 102 0.09 47.25 10.42
C SER A 102 -0.96 48.11 9.71
N ILE A 103 -2.01 48.54 10.40
CA ILE A 103 -3.08 49.37 9.84
C ILE A 103 -2.77 50.87 10.02
N ASP A 104 -2.44 51.27 11.24
CA ASP A 104 -2.35 52.69 11.64
C ASP A 104 -0.90 53.23 11.64
N GLY A 105 0.11 52.38 11.36
CA GLY A 105 1.53 52.74 11.41
C GLY A 105 2.00 53.66 10.29
N VAL A 106 3.12 54.35 10.51
CA VAL A 106 3.82 55.20 9.52
C VAL A 106 4.35 54.33 8.36
N ASN A 107 4.26 54.82 7.12
CA ASN A 107 4.56 54.04 5.89
C ASN A 107 5.89 53.29 5.93
N GLU A 108 6.98 53.93 6.39
CA GLU A 108 8.32 53.33 6.40
C GLU A 108 8.48 52.15 7.39
N ILE A 109 7.61 52.05 8.40
CA ILE A 109 7.72 51.06 9.49
C ILE A 109 6.63 49.98 9.38
N ARG A 110 5.56 50.25 8.61
CA ARG A 110 4.41 49.37 8.45
C ARG A 110 4.75 48.01 7.86
N GLU A 111 5.64 47.97 6.88
CA GLU A 111 6.08 46.74 6.23
C GLU A 111 6.70 45.76 7.23
N ASN A 112 7.49 46.27 8.19
CA ASN A 112 8.09 45.46 9.25
C ASN A 112 7.02 44.79 10.14
N TYR A 113 5.90 45.47 10.41
CA TYR A 113 4.79 44.91 11.17
C TYR A 113 4.04 43.82 10.39
N HIS A 114 3.81 44.02 9.08
CA HIS A 114 3.19 43.03 8.21
C HIS A 114 4.03 41.75 8.11
N ILE A 115 5.33 41.89 7.82
CA ILE A 115 6.28 40.77 7.75
C ILE A 115 6.29 40.01 9.08
N CYS A 116 6.36 40.73 10.20
CA CYS A 116 6.37 40.12 11.52
C CYS A 116 5.07 39.35 11.82
N LEU A 117 3.90 39.92 11.48
CA LEU A 117 2.61 39.26 11.68
C LEU A 117 2.47 38.01 10.80
N GLN A 118 2.91 38.09 9.54
CA GLN A 118 2.91 36.95 8.62
C GLN A 118 3.80 35.81 9.14
N GLU A 119 5.03 36.11 9.55
CA GLU A 119 5.99 35.15 10.07
C GLU A 119 5.48 34.45 11.35
N ILE A 120 4.82 35.19 12.24
CA ILE A 120 4.16 34.63 13.41
C ILE A 120 3.07 33.65 12.98
N VAL A 121 2.18 34.05 12.07
CA VAL A 121 1.10 33.20 11.54
C VAL A 121 1.64 31.95 10.87
N GLU A 122 2.78 32.01 10.18
CA GLU A 122 3.39 30.86 9.50
C GLU A 122 4.11 29.89 10.45
N LYS A 123 4.61 30.36 11.60
CA LYS A 123 5.46 29.58 12.52
C LYS A 123 4.78 29.10 13.81
N ILE A 124 3.62 29.65 14.20
CA ILE A 124 2.85 29.18 15.36
C ILE A 124 2.42 27.70 15.20
N PRO A 125 2.37 26.88 16.27
CA PRO A 125 1.84 25.52 16.21
C PRO A 125 0.35 25.45 15.84
N SER A 126 -0.05 24.47 15.04
CA SER A 126 -1.45 24.30 14.58
C SER A 126 -2.48 24.05 15.70
N GLN A 127 -2.02 23.73 16.91
CA GLN A 127 -2.84 23.50 18.10
C GLN A 127 -3.35 24.81 18.75
N VAL A 128 -2.71 25.95 18.46
CA VAL A 128 -3.09 27.25 19.00
C VAL A 128 -4.30 27.79 18.22
N GLN A 129 -5.44 27.99 18.91
CA GLN A 129 -6.72 28.39 18.31
C GLN A 129 -7.07 29.88 18.49
N SER A 130 -6.21 30.69 19.09
CA SER A 130 -6.55 32.06 19.53
C SER A 130 -6.45 33.15 18.46
N LEU A 131 -6.46 32.79 17.17
CA LEU A 131 -6.35 33.74 16.05
C LEU A 131 -7.70 34.34 15.61
N ASP A 132 -8.82 33.90 16.19
CA ASP A 132 -10.18 34.33 15.81
C ASP A 132 -10.35 35.86 15.80
N GLU A 133 -9.85 36.54 16.84
CA GLU A 133 -9.98 37.99 16.97
C GLU A 133 -9.07 38.75 16.00
N VAL A 134 -7.89 38.20 15.68
CA VAL A 134 -7.00 38.76 14.65
C VAL A 134 -7.67 38.63 13.28
N GLN A 135 -8.28 37.48 13.00
CA GLN A 135 -9.02 37.24 11.77
C GLN A 135 -10.23 38.18 11.64
N GLU A 136 -11.05 38.32 12.69
CA GLU A 136 -12.21 39.22 12.67
C GLU A 136 -11.79 40.69 12.51
N GLY A 137 -10.69 41.09 13.15
CA GLY A 137 -10.07 42.40 12.97
C GLY A 137 -9.64 42.66 11.52
N ILE A 138 -8.99 41.68 10.88
CA ILE A 138 -8.60 41.77 9.46
C ILE A 138 -9.85 41.94 8.58
N LEU A 139 -10.87 41.10 8.75
CA LEU A 139 -12.10 41.14 7.94
C LEU A 139 -12.83 42.48 8.07
N LYS A 140 -12.99 42.99 9.29
CA LYS A 140 -13.58 44.30 9.54
C LYS A 140 -12.81 45.40 8.80
N LYS A 141 -11.48 45.38 8.89
CA LYS A 141 -10.65 46.40 8.25
C LYS A 141 -10.67 46.33 6.73
N LEU A 142 -10.70 45.13 6.15
CA LEU A 142 -10.84 44.95 4.71
C LEU A 142 -12.13 45.58 4.18
N GLY A 143 -13.24 45.48 4.92
CA GLY A 143 -14.49 46.16 4.59
C GLY A 143 -14.37 47.69 4.63
N GLU A 144 -13.80 48.22 5.71
CA GLU A 144 -13.59 49.68 5.90
C GLU A 144 -12.69 50.29 4.82
N LEU A 145 -11.54 49.66 4.54
CA LEU A 145 -10.57 50.13 3.55
C LEU A 145 -11.19 50.22 2.16
N LYS A 146 -12.02 49.23 1.82
CA LYS A 146 -12.70 49.17 0.53
C LYS A 146 -13.71 50.29 0.34
N GLU A 147 -14.55 50.56 1.35
CA GLU A 147 -15.47 51.69 1.30
C GLU A 147 -14.73 53.03 1.21
N ALA A 148 -13.61 53.16 1.92
CA ALA A 148 -12.77 54.35 1.87
C ALA A 148 -12.16 54.55 0.48
N VAL A 149 -11.64 53.50 -0.16
CA VAL A 149 -11.11 53.55 -1.53
C VAL A 149 -12.21 53.91 -2.53
N LYS A 150 -13.41 53.31 -2.44
CA LYS A 150 -14.55 53.66 -3.30
C LYS A 150 -14.94 55.14 -3.17
N LYS A 151 -15.02 55.67 -1.93
CA LYS A 151 -15.34 57.09 -1.67
C LYS A 151 -14.28 58.04 -2.26
N LEU A 152 -13.00 57.70 -2.11
CA LEU A 152 -11.87 58.51 -2.61
C LEU A 152 -11.72 58.48 -4.13
N GLN A 153 -12.07 57.37 -4.79
CA GLN A 153 -12.06 57.27 -6.25
C GLN A 153 -13.14 58.14 -6.91
N VAL A 154 -14.27 58.36 -6.23
CA VAL A 154 -15.40 59.18 -6.73
C VAL A 154 -15.14 60.68 -6.54
N SER A 155 -14.30 61.09 -5.59
CA SER A 155 -14.16 62.50 -5.19
C SER A 155 -13.31 63.39 -6.12
N LYS A 156 -12.74 62.89 -7.23
CA LYS A 156 -11.93 63.63 -8.23
C LYS A 156 -10.81 64.54 -7.69
N GLN A 157 -10.41 64.40 -6.43
CA GLN A 157 -9.25 65.08 -5.85
C GLN A 157 -7.98 64.25 -6.11
N ILE A 158 -6.83 64.91 -6.32
CA ILE A 158 -5.53 64.25 -6.48
C ILE A 158 -5.13 63.67 -5.11
N VAL A 159 -5.59 62.44 -4.85
CA VAL A 159 -5.28 61.67 -3.63
C VAL A 159 -4.68 60.30 -3.98
N HIS A 160 -3.91 60.24 -5.07
CA HIS A 160 -3.37 58.99 -5.60
C HIS A 160 -2.49 58.24 -4.58
N GLN A 161 -1.69 58.96 -3.79
CA GLN A 161 -0.84 58.39 -2.74
C GLN A 161 -1.65 57.75 -1.59
N GLU A 162 -2.76 58.35 -1.16
CA GLU A 162 -3.59 57.78 -0.08
C GLU A 162 -4.38 56.56 -0.56
N ILE A 163 -4.81 56.56 -1.82
CA ILE A 163 -5.47 55.40 -2.45
C ILE A 163 -4.47 54.24 -2.55
N GLN A 164 -3.26 54.49 -3.05
CA GLN A 164 -2.21 53.49 -3.20
C GLN A 164 -1.84 52.87 -1.84
N GLN A 165 -1.67 53.70 -0.82
CA GLN A 165 -1.37 53.26 0.54
C GLN A 165 -2.47 52.34 1.12
N LYS A 166 -3.75 52.65 0.88
CA LYS A 166 -4.87 51.81 1.35
C LYS A 166 -4.99 50.50 0.58
N VAL A 167 -4.68 50.51 -0.71
CA VAL A 167 -4.61 49.32 -1.58
C VAL A 167 -3.51 48.37 -1.12
N GLU A 168 -2.32 48.89 -0.80
CA GLU A 168 -1.19 48.09 -0.30
C GLU A 168 -1.53 47.41 1.01
N ILE A 169 -2.12 48.13 1.98
CA ILE A 169 -2.61 47.54 3.23
C ILE A 169 -3.63 46.43 2.92
N GLN A 170 -4.58 46.68 2.03
CA GLN A 170 -5.60 45.69 1.67
C GLN A 170 -4.97 44.42 1.07
N ALA A 171 -3.96 44.55 0.20
CA ALA A 171 -3.28 43.43 -0.41
C ALA A 171 -2.50 42.59 0.62
N GLU A 172 -1.78 43.22 1.55
CA GLU A 172 -1.03 42.53 2.61
C GLU A 172 -1.94 41.84 3.62
N LEU A 173 -3.04 42.49 4.02
CA LEU A 173 -4.04 41.88 4.91
C LEU A 173 -4.69 40.63 4.28
N LEU A 174 -4.94 40.64 2.96
CA LEU A 174 -5.44 39.46 2.25
C LEU A 174 -4.41 38.30 2.23
N LYS A 175 -3.11 38.59 2.11
CA LYS A 175 -2.06 37.54 2.19
C LYS A 175 -2.06 36.89 3.57
N ILE A 176 -2.04 37.70 4.64
CA ILE A 176 -2.06 37.21 6.03
C ILE A 176 -3.33 36.39 6.29
N LEU A 177 -4.50 36.87 5.84
CA LEU A 177 -5.75 36.13 5.95
C LEU A 177 -5.68 34.77 5.24
N SER A 178 -5.10 34.72 4.04
CA SER A 178 -4.94 33.45 3.32
C SER A 178 -4.04 32.45 4.07
N SER A 179 -2.95 32.91 4.69
CA SER A 179 -2.07 32.08 5.52
C SER A 179 -2.80 31.54 6.75
N ILE A 180 -3.60 32.36 7.44
CA ILE A 180 -4.44 31.92 8.57
C ILE A 180 -5.43 30.83 8.11
N MET A 181 -6.18 31.10 7.04
CA MET A 181 -7.23 30.18 6.56
C MET A 181 -6.67 28.85 6.05
N SER A 182 -5.47 28.86 5.47
CA SER A 182 -4.80 27.65 4.98
C SER A 182 -4.46 26.66 6.11
N ARG A 183 -4.08 27.18 7.29
CA ARG A 183 -3.62 26.38 8.44
C ARG A 183 -4.74 26.05 9.42
N TRP A 184 -5.73 26.94 9.57
CA TRP A 184 -6.83 26.79 10.52
C TRP A 184 -8.22 26.98 9.90
N PRO A 185 -8.64 26.12 8.95
CA PRO A 185 -9.95 26.25 8.28
C PRO A 185 -11.16 26.13 9.22
N LYS A 186 -10.98 25.58 10.43
CA LYS A 186 -12.06 25.36 11.42
C LYS A 186 -12.36 26.54 12.34
N LEU A 187 -11.50 27.57 12.36
CA LEU A 187 -11.68 28.77 13.20
C LEU A 187 -12.77 29.72 12.64
N TYR A 188 -13.31 29.39 11.48
CA TYR A 188 -14.15 30.29 10.71
C TYR A 188 -15.65 30.16 10.99
N GLN A 189 -16.34 31.30 11.17
CA GLN A 189 -17.77 31.34 11.53
C GLN A 189 -18.67 32.23 10.64
N LYS A 190 -18.16 33.09 9.74
CA LYS A 190 -18.96 34.11 9.01
C LYS A 190 -18.60 34.26 7.53
N ASP A 191 -19.50 33.87 6.61
CA ASP A 191 -19.35 34.01 5.14
C ASP A 191 -19.00 35.46 4.70
N PHE A 192 -17.88 35.64 3.99
CA PHE A 192 -17.47 36.92 3.39
C PHE A 192 -17.15 36.78 1.89
N SER A 193 -17.71 35.75 1.24
CA SER A 193 -17.55 35.49 -0.19
C SER A 193 -17.92 36.70 -1.06
N ASP A 194 -18.92 37.49 -0.67
CA ASP A 194 -19.33 38.72 -1.37
C ASP A 194 -18.24 39.79 -1.38
N LEU A 195 -17.50 39.95 -0.28
CA LEU A 195 -16.38 40.89 -0.20
C LEU A 195 -15.28 40.49 -1.18
N LEU A 196 -14.95 39.20 -1.23
CA LEU A 196 -13.91 38.64 -2.11
C LEU A 196 -14.33 38.72 -3.58
N LEU A 197 -15.57 38.34 -3.91
CA LEU A 197 -16.08 38.41 -5.28
C LEU A 197 -16.09 39.85 -5.79
N ASP A 198 -16.55 40.81 -4.98
CA ASP A 198 -16.52 42.23 -5.37
C ASP A 198 -15.08 42.75 -5.50
N ASN A 199 -14.11 42.23 -4.73
CA ASN A 199 -12.69 42.55 -4.95
C ASN A 199 -12.17 41.97 -6.28
N ILE A 200 -12.56 40.75 -6.64
CA ILE A 200 -12.16 40.07 -7.88
C ILE A 200 -12.73 40.78 -9.11
N THR A 201 -13.99 41.22 -9.06
CA THR A 201 -14.67 41.80 -10.21
C THR A 201 -14.42 43.29 -10.39
N ASN A 202 -14.33 44.05 -9.28
CA ASN A 202 -14.41 45.52 -9.32
C ASN A 202 -13.15 46.25 -8.83
N SER A 203 -12.13 45.57 -8.28
CA SER A 203 -10.85 46.22 -7.95
C SER A 203 -10.03 46.54 -9.21
N ASN A 204 -9.35 47.67 -9.27
CA ASN A 204 -8.42 47.98 -10.38
C ASN A 204 -7.03 47.33 -10.19
N GLU A 205 -6.76 46.78 -9.01
CA GLU A 205 -5.44 46.32 -8.60
C GLU A 205 -5.32 44.80 -8.69
N LEU A 206 -4.34 44.32 -9.47
CA LEU A 206 -4.15 42.90 -9.75
C LEU A 206 -3.77 42.10 -8.49
N SER A 207 -2.98 42.70 -7.59
CA SER A 207 -2.57 42.09 -6.31
C SER A 207 -3.77 41.75 -5.42
N ILE A 208 -4.72 42.68 -5.30
CA ILE A 208 -5.98 42.49 -4.55
C ILE A 208 -6.82 41.38 -5.19
N ARG A 209 -6.95 41.36 -6.52
CA ARG A 209 -7.71 40.32 -7.23
C ARG A 209 -7.10 38.94 -7.01
N LYS A 210 -5.78 38.79 -7.21
CA LYS A 210 -5.06 37.52 -7.03
C LYS A 210 -5.14 37.00 -5.60
N ASN A 211 -4.87 37.84 -4.60
CA ASN A 211 -4.95 37.43 -3.19
C ASN A 211 -6.39 37.09 -2.77
N SER A 212 -7.40 37.77 -3.36
CA SER A 212 -8.81 37.43 -3.12
C SER A 212 -9.19 36.07 -3.73
N CYS A 213 -8.65 35.68 -4.89
CA CYS A 213 -8.85 34.36 -5.48
C CYS A 213 -8.30 33.24 -4.56
N VAL A 214 -7.11 33.45 -4.00
CA VAL A 214 -6.49 32.51 -3.04
C VAL A 214 -7.33 32.40 -1.76
N CYS A 215 -7.75 33.52 -1.18
CA CYS A 215 -8.63 33.54 -0.02
C CYS A 215 -9.95 32.80 -0.28
N LEU A 216 -10.52 32.97 -1.48
CA LEU A 216 -11.76 32.30 -1.88
C LEU A 216 -11.58 30.79 -1.97
N GLY A 217 -10.43 30.33 -2.48
CA GLY A 217 -10.05 28.92 -2.48
C GLY A 217 -10.01 28.29 -1.08
N TYR A 218 -9.38 28.97 -0.12
CA TYR A 218 -9.36 28.53 1.28
C TYR A 218 -10.72 28.66 1.96
N LEU A 219 -11.52 29.66 1.58
CA LEU A 219 -12.90 29.80 2.04
C LEU A 219 -13.72 28.57 1.64
N GLY A 220 -13.50 28.01 0.45
CA GLY A 220 -14.17 26.80 -0.01
C GLY A 220 -14.05 25.60 0.95
N VAL A 221 -12.90 25.45 1.62
CA VAL A 221 -12.68 24.39 2.63
C VAL A 221 -13.47 24.64 3.92
N CYS A 222 -13.77 25.90 4.21
CA CYS A 222 -14.47 26.33 5.42
C CYS A 222 -16.00 26.29 5.27
N LEU A 223 -16.50 26.26 4.03
CA LEU A 223 -17.93 26.21 3.74
C LEU A 223 -18.46 24.77 3.75
N ASN A 224 -19.74 24.60 4.10
CA ASN A 224 -20.42 23.33 3.84
C ASN A 224 -20.67 23.16 2.33
N GLN A 225 -20.91 21.92 1.90
CA GLN A 225 -21.07 21.58 0.48
C GLN A 225 -22.18 22.38 -0.22
N GLN A 226 -23.32 22.61 0.46
CA GLN A 226 -24.44 23.36 -0.12
C GLN A 226 -24.08 24.83 -0.36
N SER A 227 -23.47 25.50 0.62
CA SER A 227 -23.01 26.89 0.50
C SER A 227 -21.92 27.04 -0.55
N LEU A 228 -20.98 26.08 -0.63
CA LEU A 228 -19.94 26.04 -1.64
C LEU A 228 -20.51 25.89 -3.06
N ASN A 229 -21.43 24.94 -3.26
CA ASN A 229 -22.06 24.73 -4.55
C ASN A 229 -22.90 25.94 -4.95
N ASN A 230 -23.67 26.52 -4.01
CA ASN A 230 -24.43 27.74 -4.25
C ASN A 230 -23.53 28.92 -4.63
N LEU A 231 -22.40 29.13 -3.94
CA LEU A 231 -21.44 30.18 -4.26
C LEU A 231 -20.96 30.07 -5.71
N ILE A 232 -20.61 28.86 -6.16
CA ILE A 232 -20.09 28.65 -7.51
C ILE A 232 -21.23 28.75 -8.56
N GLN A 233 -22.34 28.04 -8.35
CA GLN A 233 -23.45 27.96 -9.30
C GLN A 233 -24.21 29.29 -9.44
N SER A 234 -24.45 30.01 -8.33
CA SER A 234 -25.28 31.22 -8.34
C SER A 234 -24.51 32.52 -8.51
N LYS A 235 -23.21 32.54 -8.22
CA LYS A 235 -22.39 33.76 -8.33
C LYS A 235 -21.28 33.60 -9.38
N ILE A 236 -20.33 32.68 -9.19
CA ILE A 236 -19.12 32.62 -10.03
C ILE A 236 -19.42 32.25 -11.49
N LEU A 237 -20.14 31.14 -11.74
CA LEU A 237 -20.41 30.68 -13.11
C LEU A 237 -21.26 31.66 -13.94
N PRO A 238 -22.33 32.28 -13.38
CA PRO A 238 -23.08 33.33 -14.08
C PRO A 238 -22.20 34.52 -14.48
N PHE A 239 -21.35 35.03 -13.58
CA PHE A 239 -20.44 36.12 -13.91
C PHE A 239 -19.47 35.77 -15.05
N ILE A 240 -18.97 34.53 -15.10
CA ILE A 240 -18.10 34.09 -16.20
C ILE A 240 -18.87 34.01 -17.53
N LYS A 241 -20.16 33.70 -17.50
CA LYS A 241 -21.01 33.55 -18.71
C LYS A 241 -21.42 34.89 -19.31
N ASP A 242 -21.69 35.88 -18.47
CA ASP A 242 -22.21 37.19 -18.91
C ASP A 242 -21.12 38.11 -19.51
N LEU A 243 -19.84 37.82 -19.26
CA LEU A 243 -18.71 38.60 -19.75
C LEU A 243 -18.26 38.15 -21.16
N LYS A 244 -18.00 39.11 -22.04
CA LYS A 244 -17.43 38.88 -23.38
C LYS A 244 -15.90 38.85 -23.33
N PHE A 245 -15.27 38.09 -24.22
CA PHE A 245 -13.82 38.08 -24.43
C PHE A 245 -13.36 39.36 -25.15
N ASP A 246 -13.31 40.47 -24.41
CA ASP A 246 -12.75 41.74 -24.85
C ASP A 246 -11.63 42.21 -23.90
N GLN A 247 -10.81 43.17 -24.36
CA GLN A 247 -9.67 43.69 -23.59
C GLN A 247 -10.07 44.26 -22.21
N GLN A 248 -11.30 44.74 -22.05
CA GLN A 248 -11.76 45.34 -20.79
C GLN A 248 -12.16 44.28 -19.74
N ASN A 249 -12.67 43.13 -20.19
CA ASN A 249 -13.18 42.07 -19.32
C ASN A 249 -12.21 40.90 -19.13
N PHE A 250 -11.15 40.80 -19.95
CA PHE A 250 -10.20 39.69 -19.88
C PHE A 250 -9.67 39.42 -18.47
N THR A 251 -9.13 40.44 -17.78
CA THR A 251 -8.60 40.31 -16.42
C THR A 251 -9.67 39.84 -15.41
N LYS A 252 -10.94 40.18 -15.64
CA LYS A 252 -12.05 39.71 -14.78
C LYS A 252 -12.33 38.22 -15.04
N ILE A 253 -12.43 37.82 -16.30
CA ILE A 253 -12.65 36.42 -16.69
C ILE A 253 -11.50 35.55 -16.18
N LEU A 254 -10.25 36.01 -16.32
CA LEU A 254 -9.06 35.32 -15.82
C LEU A 254 -9.14 35.08 -14.31
N CYS A 255 -9.37 36.13 -13.51
CA CYS A 255 -9.44 35.99 -12.05
C CYS A 255 -10.65 35.15 -11.57
N LEU A 256 -11.78 35.17 -12.27
CA LEU A 256 -12.92 34.31 -11.97
C LEU A 256 -12.62 32.83 -12.27
N ASN A 257 -11.92 32.51 -13.37
CA ASN A 257 -11.45 31.16 -13.62
C ASN A 257 -10.37 30.75 -12.61
N GLN A 258 -9.46 31.64 -12.21
CA GLN A 258 -8.47 31.37 -11.15
C GLN A 258 -9.16 31.06 -9.81
N SER A 259 -10.21 31.79 -9.48
CA SER A 259 -11.04 31.54 -8.30
C SER A 259 -11.66 30.14 -8.33
N LEU A 260 -12.24 29.75 -9.48
CA LEU A 260 -12.79 28.41 -9.66
C LEU A 260 -11.71 27.32 -9.55
N ASN A 261 -10.53 27.55 -10.12
CA ASN A 261 -9.39 26.63 -10.01
C ASN A 261 -8.94 26.44 -8.55
N TYR A 262 -8.81 27.52 -7.77
CA TYR A 262 -8.46 27.41 -6.35
C TYR A 262 -9.54 26.68 -5.53
N LEU A 263 -10.82 26.90 -5.82
CA LEU A 263 -11.94 26.18 -5.20
C LEU A 263 -11.94 24.70 -5.59
N ALA A 264 -11.67 24.38 -6.85
CA ALA A 264 -11.54 22.99 -7.32
C ALA A 264 -10.34 22.29 -6.68
N LYS A 265 -9.20 22.96 -6.59
CA LYS A 265 -8.00 22.45 -5.91
C LYS A 265 -8.26 22.11 -4.44
N SER A 266 -9.01 22.95 -3.73
CA SER A 266 -9.23 22.79 -2.30
C SER A 266 -10.39 21.84 -1.97
N SER A 267 -11.44 21.84 -2.79
CA SER A 267 -12.73 21.22 -2.47
C SER A 267 -13.42 20.49 -3.64
N GLY A 268 -12.77 20.32 -4.81
CA GLY A 268 -13.39 19.79 -6.03
C GLY A 268 -13.95 18.36 -5.92
N LYS A 269 -13.39 17.53 -5.04
CA LYS A 269 -13.93 16.18 -4.73
C LYS A 269 -15.32 16.19 -4.09
N PHE A 270 -15.75 17.34 -3.56
CA PHE A 270 -17.05 17.51 -2.90
C PHE A 270 -18.06 18.27 -3.78
N PHE A 271 -17.74 18.59 -5.03
CA PHE A 271 -18.73 19.22 -5.92
C PHE A 271 -19.84 18.23 -6.24
N ASP A 272 -21.09 18.72 -6.24
CA ASP A 272 -22.23 17.90 -6.65
C ASP A 272 -22.24 17.66 -8.16
N LYS A 273 -23.04 16.69 -8.59
CA LYS A 273 -23.18 16.32 -10.01
C LYS A 273 -23.52 17.52 -10.88
N LEU A 274 -24.50 18.33 -10.50
CA LEU A 274 -24.97 19.46 -11.31
C LEU A 274 -23.86 20.50 -11.52
N LEU A 275 -23.09 20.81 -10.48
CA LEU A 275 -21.97 21.73 -10.57
C LEU A 275 -20.87 21.19 -11.49
N VAL A 276 -20.51 19.92 -11.35
CA VAL A 276 -19.54 19.27 -12.23
C VAL A 276 -19.99 19.37 -13.70
N GLU A 277 -21.25 19.05 -13.98
CA GLU A 277 -21.82 19.16 -15.34
C GLU A 277 -21.71 20.59 -15.88
N GLN A 278 -22.04 21.61 -15.08
CA GLN A 278 -21.94 23.01 -15.50
C GLN A 278 -20.51 23.47 -15.78
N ILE A 279 -19.53 23.04 -14.96
CA ILE A 279 -18.11 23.36 -15.18
C ILE A 279 -17.62 22.75 -16.50
N PHE A 280 -17.92 21.48 -16.75
CA PHE A 280 -17.57 20.81 -18.01
C PHE A 280 -18.26 21.46 -19.22
N GLN A 281 -19.55 21.76 -19.12
CA GLN A 281 -20.27 22.47 -20.18
C GLN A 281 -19.63 23.83 -20.50
N ARG A 282 -19.24 24.59 -19.47
CA ARG A 282 -18.57 25.89 -19.67
C ARG A 282 -17.20 25.74 -20.32
N TYR A 283 -16.43 24.73 -19.93
CA TYR A 283 -15.16 24.42 -20.57
C TYR A 283 -15.34 24.12 -22.06
N PHE A 284 -16.25 23.21 -22.42
CA PHE A 284 -16.52 22.87 -23.83
C PHE A 284 -17.05 24.07 -24.63
N GLN A 285 -17.88 24.93 -24.02
CA GLN A 285 -18.33 26.17 -24.64
C GLN A 285 -17.16 27.12 -24.92
N THR A 286 -16.24 27.28 -23.97
CA THR A 286 -15.06 28.15 -24.11
C THR A 286 -14.19 27.68 -25.28
N GLN A 287 -13.95 26.37 -25.41
CA GLN A 287 -13.19 25.83 -26.54
C GLN A 287 -13.85 26.12 -27.89
N ASN A 288 -15.18 26.03 -27.99
CA ASN A 288 -15.91 26.35 -29.22
C ASN A 288 -15.86 27.86 -29.59
N GLU A 289 -15.56 28.72 -28.62
CA GLU A 289 -15.41 30.17 -28.83
C GLU A 289 -14.02 30.56 -29.36
N GLN A 290 -13.08 29.62 -29.48
CA GLN A 290 -11.70 29.86 -29.96
C GLN A 290 -11.66 30.66 -31.28
N ASN A 291 -12.50 30.32 -32.25
CA ASN A 291 -12.52 30.97 -33.58
C ASN A 291 -12.99 32.45 -33.54
N LYS A 292 -13.46 32.93 -32.38
CA LYS A 292 -13.95 34.30 -32.18
C LYS A 292 -12.93 35.18 -31.44
N VAL A 293 -11.78 34.63 -31.06
CA VAL A 293 -10.74 35.35 -30.32
C VAL A 293 -9.76 35.98 -31.30
N ASP A 294 -9.58 37.30 -31.21
CA ASP A 294 -8.58 38.01 -32.00
C ASP A 294 -7.16 37.53 -31.66
N LEU A 295 -6.27 37.47 -32.66
CA LEU A 295 -4.88 37.03 -32.48
C LEU A 295 -4.14 37.84 -31.42
N ASP A 296 -4.44 39.13 -31.28
CA ASP A 296 -3.85 40.01 -30.25
C ASP A 296 -4.18 39.57 -28.82
N ASN A 297 -5.28 38.82 -28.62
CA ASN A 297 -5.73 38.32 -27.33
C ASN A 297 -5.46 36.81 -27.15
N ILE A 298 -4.67 36.19 -28.03
CA ILE A 298 -4.50 34.73 -28.03
C ILE A 298 -3.72 34.22 -26.81
N ASN A 299 -2.70 34.95 -26.35
CA ASN A 299 -1.93 34.63 -25.15
C ASN A 299 -2.81 34.65 -23.89
N GLN A 300 -3.65 35.67 -23.83
CA GLN A 300 -4.66 35.85 -22.82
C GLN A 300 -5.67 34.67 -22.82
N TYR A 301 -6.23 34.32 -23.98
CA TYR A 301 -7.10 33.15 -24.11
C TYR A 301 -6.40 31.84 -23.71
N ALA A 302 -5.12 31.67 -24.05
CA ALA A 302 -4.31 30.52 -23.65
C ALA A 302 -4.18 30.40 -22.12
N GLU A 303 -3.99 31.51 -21.40
CA GLU A 303 -3.98 31.51 -19.92
C GLU A 303 -5.32 31.05 -19.33
N ILE A 304 -6.45 31.46 -19.92
CA ILE A 304 -7.77 31.01 -19.48
C ILE A 304 -7.93 29.50 -19.70
N LEU A 305 -7.56 28.99 -20.87
CA LEU A 305 -7.59 27.56 -21.16
C LEU A 305 -6.69 26.76 -20.21
N GLU A 306 -5.48 27.26 -19.91
CA GLU A 306 -4.57 26.67 -18.93
C GLU A 306 -5.26 26.49 -17.58
N ILE A 307 -5.89 27.55 -17.05
CA ILE A 307 -6.56 27.53 -15.76
C ILE A 307 -7.78 26.59 -15.77
N GLN A 308 -8.53 26.54 -16.86
CA GLN A 308 -9.67 25.63 -16.99
C GLN A 308 -9.24 24.16 -17.03
N LEU A 309 -8.16 23.84 -17.75
CA LEU A 309 -7.57 22.49 -17.74
C LEU A 309 -7.08 22.10 -16.33
N LEU A 310 -6.41 23.01 -15.62
CA LEU A 310 -6.01 22.78 -14.22
C LEU A 310 -7.23 22.56 -13.30
N THR A 311 -8.30 23.33 -13.51
CA THR A 311 -9.58 23.15 -12.79
C THR A 311 -10.13 21.75 -13.03
N ILE A 312 -10.16 21.30 -14.29
CA ILE A 312 -10.59 19.94 -14.66
C ILE A 312 -9.71 18.90 -13.95
N ASN A 313 -8.39 19.05 -13.98
CA ASN A 313 -7.46 18.11 -13.34
C ASN A 313 -7.78 17.87 -11.86
N TYR A 314 -8.12 18.94 -11.13
CA TYR A 314 -8.51 18.80 -9.72
C TYR A 314 -9.88 18.13 -9.53
N ILE A 315 -10.81 18.29 -10.49
CA ILE A 315 -12.15 17.72 -10.43
C ILE A 315 -12.18 16.27 -10.95
N LEU A 316 -11.21 15.81 -11.75
CA LEU A 316 -11.15 14.42 -12.26
C LEU A 316 -11.16 13.33 -11.17
N THR A 317 -10.78 13.69 -9.94
CA THR A 317 -10.87 12.80 -8.77
C THR A 317 -12.32 12.57 -8.29
N ASN A 318 -13.25 13.42 -8.70
CA ASN A 318 -14.68 13.32 -8.40
C ASN A 318 -15.34 12.29 -9.32
N HIS A 319 -16.09 11.35 -8.75
CA HIS A 319 -16.72 10.24 -9.47
C HIS A 319 -17.76 10.70 -10.52
N HIS A 320 -18.39 11.87 -10.36
CA HIS A 320 -19.34 12.39 -11.34
C HIS A 320 -18.69 12.77 -12.68
N THR A 321 -17.37 12.94 -12.74
CA THR A 321 -16.66 13.28 -13.98
C THR A 321 -16.69 12.18 -15.03
N ARG A 322 -17.01 10.93 -14.65
CA ARG A 322 -16.90 9.77 -15.57
C ARG A 322 -17.78 9.88 -16.79
N ALA A 323 -18.91 10.58 -16.66
CA ALA A 323 -19.81 10.83 -17.78
C ALA A 323 -19.17 11.65 -18.92
N PHE A 324 -18.05 12.33 -18.65
CA PHE A 324 -17.39 13.25 -19.58
C PHE A 324 -16.05 12.74 -20.11
N ASP A 325 -15.55 11.58 -19.66
CA ASP A 325 -14.19 11.12 -20.00
C ASP A 325 -13.94 11.06 -21.52
N LEU A 326 -14.88 10.50 -22.29
CA LEU A 326 -14.78 10.42 -23.76
C LEU A 326 -14.81 11.80 -24.43
N GLN A 327 -15.77 12.63 -24.02
CA GLN A 327 -15.92 13.98 -24.56
C GLN A 327 -14.71 14.85 -24.23
N LEU A 328 -14.13 14.67 -23.04
CA LEU A 328 -12.93 15.35 -22.60
C LEU A 328 -11.73 14.93 -23.44
N ILE A 329 -11.50 13.62 -23.65
CA ILE A 329 -10.42 13.12 -24.53
C ILE A 329 -10.53 13.72 -25.93
N ASP A 330 -11.73 13.70 -26.52
CA ASP A 330 -11.98 14.28 -27.84
C ASP A 330 -11.67 15.78 -27.88
N SER A 331 -11.98 16.52 -26.81
CA SER A 331 -11.85 17.97 -26.78
C SER A 331 -10.44 18.46 -26.43
N ILE A 332 -9.68 17.70 -25.65
CA ILE A 332 -8.30 18.05 -25.27
C ILE A 332 -7.28 17.54 -26.29
N THR A 333 -7.59 16.50 -27.07
CA THR A 333 -6.65 15.96 -28.09
C THR A 333 -6.16 17.05 -29.07
N PRO A 334 -7.03 17.90 -29.66
CA PRO A 334 -6.59 18.99 -30.54
C PRO A 334 -5.72 20.03 -29.83
N LEU A 335 -5.84 20.17 -28.51
CA LEU A 335 -5.06 21.16 -27.75
C LEU A 335 -3.58 20.81 -27.65
N ILE A 336 -3.18 19.57 -27.93
CA ILE A 336 -1.75 19.23 -28.06
C ILE A 336 -1.13 19.91 -29.28
N ASP A 337 -1.92 20.13 -30.34
CA ASP A 337 -1.50 20.85 -31.54
C ASP A 337 -1.85 22.35 -31.50
N PHE A 338 -2.29 22.88 -30.35
CA PHE A 338 -2.65 24.29 -30.20
C PHE A 338 -1.41 25.19 -30.33
N ASP A 339 -1.16 25.68 -31.54
CA ASP A 339 -0.07 26.61 -31.88
C ASP A 339 -0.57 27.70 -32.85
N PRO A 340 -1.46 28.60 -32.37
CA PRO A 340 -2.08 29.62 -33.21
C PRO A 340 -1.07 30.69 -33.71
N LEU A 341 0.10 30.79 -33.09
CA LEU A 341 1.16 31.73 -33.46
C LEU A 341 2.23 31.09 -34.36
N GLY A 342 2.17 29.79 -34.63
CA GLY A 342 3.16 29.07 -35.43
C GLY A 342 4.55 28.99 -34.82
N VAL A 343 4.70 29.30 -33.52
CA VAL A 343 5.99 29.39 -32.82
C VAL A 343 6.57 28.01 -32.54
N ALA A 344 5.72 26.98 -32.49
CA ALA A 344 6.16 25.61 -32.25
C ALA A 344 6.56 24.88 -33.55
N ALA A 345 6.41 25.51 -34.73
CA ALA A 345 6.82 24.92 -36.00
C ALA A 345 8.34 24.67 -36.04
N ILE A 346 8.69 23.47 -36.51
CA ILE A 346 10.04 23.08 -36.87
C ILE A 346 10.38 23.88 -38.13
N GLU A 347 11.56 24.52 -38.17
CA GLU A 347 12.06 25.20 -39.37
C GLU A 347 11.97 24.24 -40.57
N GLU A 348 10.97 24.43 -41.43
CA GLU A 348 11.18 24.14 -42.85
C GLU A 348 12.13 25.24 -43.32
N GLU A 349 13.32 24.85 -43.79
CA GLU A 349 14.27 25.73 -44.47
C GLU A 349 13.54 26.43 -45.62
N ASN A 350 12.97 27.60 -45.36
CA ASN A 350 12.46 28.49 -46.38
C ASN A 350 13.50 29.61 -46.51
N PRO A 351 14.37 29.57 -47.54
CA PRO A 351 15.51 30.49 -47.67
C PRO A 351 15.12 31.91 -48.11
N TYR A 352 13.86 32.32 -47.88
CA TYR A 352 13.26 33.54 -48.43
C TYR A 352 12.25 34.25 -47.51
N ASP A 353 12.36 34.15 -46.19
CA ASP A 353 11.62 35.08 -45.31
C ASP A 353 12.58 35.72 -44.28
N ASP A 354 13.27 36.75 -44.78
CA ASP A 354 13.96 37.77 -43.98
C ASP A 354 12.93 38.67 -43.28
N ASP A 355 13.19 38.96 -41.99
CA ASP A 355 12.91 40.23 -41.32
C ASP A 355 11.46 40.68 -40.99
N TYR A 356 10.56 39.81 -40.50
CA TYR A 356 9.32 40.32 -39.87
C TYR A 356 8.64 39.44 -38.79
N TYR A 357 9.39 38.90 -37.82
CA TYR A 357 8.79 38.52 -36.53
C TYR A 357 9.56 39.21 -35.39
N PRO A 358 8.95 40.18 -34.68
CA PRO A 358 9.60 40.83 -33.55
C PRO A 358 9.77 39.82 -32.41
N ASP A 359 11.04 39.61 -32.02
CA ASP A 359 11.56 38.69 -30.99
C ASP A 359 11.06 38.92 -29.53
N GLU A 360 9.94 39.62 -29.28
CA GLU A 360 9.57 40.05 -27.92
C GLU A 360 8.11 39.83 -27.49
N VAL A 361 7.39 38.84 -28.05
CA VAL A 361 6.12 38.39 -27.44
C VAL A 361 6.31 37.01 -26.83
N SER A 362 6.39 36.97 -25.49
CA SER A 362 6.37 35.75 -24.67
C SER A 362 5.21 34.83 -25.10
N ASP A 363 5.47 33.84 -25.96
CA ASP A 363 4.52 32.80 -26.31
C ASP A 363 4.05 32.10 -25.03
N SER A 364 2.77 32.21 -24.70
CA SER A 364 2.14 31.54 -23.56
C SER A 364 1.32 30.31 -23.99
N THR A 365 1.21 30.05 -25.30
CA THR A 365 0.38 28.98 -25.86
C THR A 365 0.91 27.58 -25.51
N TRP A 366 2.23 27.43 -25.31
CA TRP A 366 2.83 26.18 -24.84
C TRP A 366 2.25 25.72 -23.50
N ARG A 367 1.82 26.63 -22.62
CA ARG A 367 1.23 26.26 -21.32
C ARG A 367 -0.06 25.45 -21.48
N VAL A 368 -0.81 25.67 -22.55
CA VAL A 368 -2.02 24.90 -22.90
C VAL A 368 -1.64 23.46 -23.28
N ARG A 369 -0.62 23.29 -24.12
CA ARG A 369 -0.08 21.97 -24.51
C ARG A 369 0.41 21.20 -23.26
N ARG A 370 1.17 21.87 -22.39
CA ARG A 370 1.65 21.30 -21.11
C ARG A 370 0.50 20.84 -20.22
N CYS A 371 -0.48 21.71 -19.98
CA CYS A 371 -1.62 21.35 -19.11
C CYS A 371 -2.49 20.26 -19.71
N THR A 372 -2.61 20.20 -21.05
CA THR A 372 -3.30 19.11 -21.76
C THR A 372 -2.62 17.77 -21.49
N LEU A 373 -1.29 17.71 -21.56
CA LEU A 373 -0.53 16.50 -21.21
C LEU A 373 -0.73 16.11 -19.74
N TYR A 374 -0.78 17.08 -18.82
CA TYR A 374 -1.12 16.81 -17.41
C TYR A 374 -2.54 16.29 -17.23
N THR A 375 -3.51 16.78 -18.01
CA THR A 375 -4.88 16.25 -18.00
C THR A 375 -4.91 14.79 -18.44
N PHE A 376 -4.19 14.44 -19.51
CA PHE A 376 -4.06 13.04 -19.92
C PHE A 376 -3.35 12.17 -18.86
N GLN A 377 -2.31 12.68 -18.20
CA GLN A 377 -1.62 11.97 -17.12
C GLN A 377 -2.55 11.69 -15.93
N GLU A 378 -3.31 12.69 -15.48
CA GLU A 378 -4.26 12.50 -14.37
C GLU A 378 -5.42 11.58 -14.78
N LEU A 379 -5.91 11.64 -16.03
CA LEU A 379 -6.87 10.66 -16.56
C LEU A 379 -6.31 9.23 -16.51
N LEU A 380 -5.08 8.99 -16.96
CA LEU A 380 -4.44 7.67 -16.95
C LEU A 380 -4.20 7.14 -15.53
N LYS A 381 -3.82 8.03 -14.61
CA LYS A 381 -3.60 7.69 -13.20
C LYS A 381 -4.88 7.28 -12.50
N ILE A 382 -5.99 7.94 -12.84
CA ILE A 382 -7.30 7.72 -12.22
C ILE A 382 -8.06 6.58 -12.92
N GLN A 383 -7.89 6.43 -14.25
CA GLN A 383 -8.49 5.40 -15.08
C GLN A 383 -7.46 4.79 -16.05
N PRO A 384 -6.63 3.84 -15.58
CA PRO A 384 -5.64 3.18 -16.43
C PRO A 384 -6.24 2.52 -17.68
N GLN A 385 -7.50 2.06 -17.61
CA GLN A 385 -8.22 1.43 -18.74
C GLN A 385 -8.41 2.35 -19.96
N LEU A 386 -8.39 3.68 -19.80
CA LEU A 386 -8.53 4.61 -20.92
C LEU A 386 -7.27 4.66 -21.80
N TYR A 387 -6.18 3.99 -21.43
CA TYR A 387 -4.92 4.05 -22.18
C TYR A 387 -5.07 3.68 -23.67
N LYS A 388 -5.94 2.70 -24.03
CA LYS A 388 -6.15 2.32 -25.44
C LYS A 388 -6.78 3.44 -26.25
N LEU A 389 -7.76 4.15 -25.66
CA LEU A 389 -8.43 5.28 -26.30
C LEU A 389 -7.47 6.45 -26.47
N ILE A 390 -6.71 6.78 -25.41
CA ILE A 390 -5.69 7.83 -25.45
C ILE A 390 -4.58 7.48 -26.45
N LEU A 391 -4.14 6.21 -26.50
CA LEU A 391 -3.18 5.74 -27.48
C LEU A 391 -3.70 5.93 -28.91
N SER A 392 -4.94 5.54 -29.19
CA SER A 392 -5.54 5.71 -30.52
C SER A 392 -5.68 7.18 -30.91
N ALA A 393 -6.11 8.05 -29.98
CA ALA A 393 -6.28 9.47 -30.22
C ALA A 393 -4.94 10.18 -30.54
N LEU A 394 -3.86 9.80 -29.86
CA LEU A 394 -2.58 10.51 -29.90
C LEU A 394 -1.53 9.89 -30.83
N PHE A 395 -1.56 8.57 -31.03
CA PHE A 395 -0.64 7.78 -31.87
C PHE A 395 -1.32 7.15 -33.08
N GLY A 396 -2.59 7.52 -33.35
CA GLY A 396 -3.27 7.19 -34.60
C GLY A 396 -2.61 7.80 -35.84
N PRO A 397 -3.30 7.90 -37.00
CA PRO A 397 -2.68 8.27 -38.28
C PRO A 397 -1.95 9.62 -38.28
N ASN A 398 -2.33 10.55 -37.38
CA ASN A 398 -1.72 11.88 -37.29
C ASN A 398 -0.47 11.93 -36.41
N GLN A 399 -0.13 10.84 -35.71
CA GLN A 399 1.03 10.70 -34.80
C GLN A 399 1.37 12.00 -34.03
N ILE A 400 0.36 12.59 -33.36
CA ILE A 400 0.43 13.94 -32.78
C ILE A 400 1.60 14.05 -31.80
N ILE A 401 1.72 13.07 -30.89
CA ILE A 401 2.80 13.05 -29.89
C ILE A 401 4.18 12.89 -30.52
N MET A 402 4.31 12.04 -31.55
CA MET A 402 5.60 11.82 -32.22
C MET A 402 6.04 13.03 -33.06
N ARG A 403 5.11 13.86 -33.55
CA ARG A 403 5.46 15.15 -34.15
C ARG A 403 5.93 16.14 -33.08
N ARG A 404 5.21 16.22 -31.95
CA ARG A 404 5.47 17.21 -30.89
C ARG A 404 6.66 16.89 -29.98
N ILE A 405 7.14 15.64 -29.93
CA ILE A 405 8.36 15.30 -29.18
C ILE A 405 9.62 16.00 -29.72
N ASN A 406 9.55 16.56 -30.94
CA ASN A 406 10.60 17.35 -31.58
C ASN A 406 10.48 18.87 -31.35
N GLU A 407 9.56 19.33 -30.50
CA GLU A 407 9.28 20.76 -30.29
C GLU A 407 10.49 21.54 -29.75
N LYS A 408 10.67 22.80 -30.19
CA LYS A 408 11.78 23.68 -29.72
C LYS A 408 11.74 23.90 -28.20
N ASN A 409 10.54 23.97 -27.61
CA ASN A 409 10.35 24.22 -26.18
C ASN A 409 10.68 22.97 -25.32
N ALA A 410 11.73 23.08 -24.52
CA ALA A 410 12.20 21.99 -23.66
C ALA A 410 11.21 21.58 -22.56
N GLU A 411 10.36 22.49 -22.06
CA GLU A 411 9.35 22.15 -21.05
C GLU A 411 8.25 21.24 -21.61
N ILE A 412 7.90 21.41 -22.89
CA ILE A 412 6.94 20.54 -23.56
C ILE A 412 7.54 19.17 -23.84
N LYS A 413 8.78 19.13 -24.36
CA LYS A 413 9.52 17.86 -24.53
C LYS A 413 9.54 17.06 -23.22
N LEU A 414 9.87 17.71 -22.11
CA LEU A 414 9.87 17.08 -20.78
C LEU A 414 8.49 16.57 -20.38
N SER A 415 7.44 17.37 -20.57
CA SER A 415 6.06 16.99 -20.25
C SER A 415 5.54 15.83 -21.11
N ILE A 416 5.96 15.75 -22.37
CA ILE A 416 5.66 14.63 -23.27
C ILE A 416 6.30 13.35 -22.74
N ILE A 417 7.58 13.39 -22.37
CA ILE A 417 8.27 12.22 -21.79
C ILE A 417 7.59 11.75 -20.49
N GLN A 418 7.22 12.68 -19.61
CA GLN A 418 6.47 12.36 -18.40
C GLN A 418 5.11 11.71 -18.71
N PHE A 419 4.40 12.22 -19.71
CA PHE A 419 3.14 11.63 -20.16
C PHE A 419 3.35 10.20 -20.70
N LEU A 420 4.39 9.98 -21.51
CA LEU A 420 4.76 8.67 -22.02
C LEU A 420 5.05 7.67 -20.89
N ILE A 421 5.73 8.09 -19.82
CA ILE A 421 5.95 7.26 -18.63
C ILE A 421 4.61 6.83 -18.02
N SER A 422 3.67 7.76 -17.82
CA SER A 422 2.34 7.45 -17.30
C SER A 422 1.54 6.52 -18.22
N LEU A 423 1.66 6.68 -19.53
CA LEU A 423 1.01 5.83 -20.54
C LEU A 423 1.55 4.39 -20.48
N VAL A 424 2.88 4.23 -20.44
CA VAL A 424 3.55 2.93 -20.28
C VAL A 424 3.10 2.26 -19.00
N GLN A 425 3.07 2.98 -17.87
CA GLN A 425 2.61 2.46 -16.58
C GLN A 425 1.14 2.01 -16.62
N ALA A 426 0.25 2.83 -17.19
CA ALA A 426 -1.18 2.51 -17.29
C ALA A 426 -1.45 1.25 -18.14
N SER A 427 -0.71 1.08 -19.23
CA SER A 427 -0.82 -0.09 -20.12
C SER A 427 -0.48 -1.42 -19.45
N ALA A 428 0.34 -1.39 -18.38
CA ALA A 428 0.82 -2.59 -17.69
C ALA A 428 -0.08 -3.02 -16.53
N ILE A 429 -0.82 -2.08 -15.93
CA ILE A 429 -1.79 -2.35 -14.87
C ILE A 429 -2.99 -3.13 -15.44
N THR A 430 -3.34 -2.87 -16.69
CA THR A 430 -4.54 -3.41 -17.37
C THR A 430 -4.30 -4.76 -18.06
N LYS A 431 -3.48 -5.64 -17.47
CA LYS A 431 -3.17 -7.01 -17.95
C LYS A 431 -4.38 -7.96 -18.05
N GLU A 432 -5.61 -7.46 -17.96
CA GLU A 432 -6.85 -8.21 -18.01
C GLU A 432 -7.62 -7.88 -19.30
N ASP A 433 -8.17 -8.94 -19.92
CA ASP A 433 -9.11 -8.87 -21.03
C ASP A 433 -10.28 -7.94 -20.68
N ILE A 434 -10.20 -6.67 -21.09
CA ILE A 434 -11.41 -5.87 -21.28
C ILE A 434 -12.27 -6.69 -22.22
N SER A 435 -13.42 -7.16 -21.72
CA SER A 435 -14.35 -7.93 -22.54
C SER A 435 -14.54 -7.18 -23.86
N THR A 436 -14.41 -7.88 -24.98
CA THR A 436 -14.62 -7.31 -26.31
C THR A 436 -15.96 -6.55 -26.39
N MET A 437 -16.94 -6.94 -25.56
CA MET A 437 -18.21 -6.23 -25.35
C MET A 437 -18.09 -4.79 -24.81
N GLU A 438 -17.19 -4.48 -23.88
CA GLU A 438 -17.03 -3.11 -23.37
C GLU A 438 -16.35 -2.20 -24.39
N VAL A 439 -15.37 -2.72 -25.15
CA VAL A 439 -14.77 -2.00 -26.27
C VAL A 439 -15.77 -1.81 -27.41
N GLU A 440 -16.62 -2.81 -27.69
CA GLU A 440 -17.69 -2.70 -28.68
C GLU A 440 -18.78 -1.72 -28.24
N GLN A 441 -19.20 -1.71 -26.98
CA GLN A 441 -20.15 -0.71 -26.45
C GLN A 441 -19.57 0.71 -26.46
N LEU A 442 -18.27 0.87 -26.21
CA LEU A 442 -17.56 2.15 -26.37
C LEU A 442 -17.45 2.56 -27.85
N SER A 443 -17.30 1.60 -28.77
CA SER A 443 -17.28 1.86 -30.22
C SER A 443 -18.66 2.18 -30.83
N LEU A 444 -19.75 1.81 -30.15
CA LEU A 444 -21.12 2.11 -30.58
C LEU A 444 -21.54 3.55 -30.25
N ILE A 445 -20.82 4.25 -29.36
CA ILE A 445 -21.04 5.66 -29.06
C ILE A 445 -20.14 6.50 -29.99
N LYS A 446 -20.70 6.80 -31.17
CA LYS A 446 -20.19 7.59 -32.31
C LYS A 446 -19.35 6.80 -33.34
N GLN A 447 -19.95 6.72 -34.53
CA GLN A 447 -19.41 6.28 -35.81
C GLN A 447 -18.15 7.08 -36.24
N ARG A 448 -17.01 6.80 -35.63
CA ARG A 448 -15.71 6.88 -36.28
C ARG A 448 -15.05 5.54 -36.02
N SER A 449 -14.84 4.76 -37.08
CA SER A 449 -13.97 3.58 -37.04
C SER A 449 -12.68 3.98 -36.34
N ILE A 450 -12.49 3.55 -35.10
CA ILE A 450 -11.24 3.73 -34.36
C ILE A 450 -10.17 3.15 -35.29
N PRO A 451 -9.21 3.96 -35.80
CA PRO A 451 -8.16 3.44 -36.68
C PRO A 451 -7.47 2.26 -35.99
N ALA A 452 -6.99 1.27 -36.75
CA ALA A 452 -6.21 0.18 -36.20
C ALA A 452 -5.12 0.77 -35.28
N SER A 453 -5.24 0.54 -33.97
CA SER A 453 -4.33 1.09 -32.98
C SER A 453 -2.92 0.59 -33.26
N ILE A 454 -1.92 1.47 -33.19
CA ILE A 454 -0.51 1.07 -33.20
C ILE A 454 -0.30 -0.09 -32.21
N SER A 455 0.40 -1.14 -32.63
CA SER A 455 0.69 -2.22 -31.70
C SER A 455 1.61 -1.71 -30.58
N LEU A 456 1.52 -2.29 -29.39
CA LEU A 456 2.37 -1.88 -28.27
C LEU A 456 3.86 -2.08 -28.58
N ILE A 457 4.20 -3.05 -29.43
CA ILE A 457 5.58 -3.31 -29.86
C ILE A 457 6.06 -2.21 -30.80
N GLU A 458 5.27 -1.84 -31.82
CA GLU A 458 5.61 -0.73 -32.72
C GLU A 458 5.77 0.60 -31.96
N LEU A 459 4.93 0.84 -30.94
CA LEU A 459 5.09 2.01 -30.06
C LEU A 459 6.43 1.95 -29.32
N VAL A 460 6.78 0.81 -28.72
CA VAL A 460 8.05 0.65 -28.01
C VAL A 460 9.24 0.90 -28.94
N GLU A 461 9.23 0.39 -30.16
CA GLU A 461 10.29 0.63 -31.15
C GLU A 461 10.45 2.13 -31.45
N GLN A 462 9.35 2.83 -31.74
CA GLN A 462 9.38 4.28 -32.00
C GLN A 462 9.92 5.08 -30.80
N LEU A 463 9.53 4.69 -29.59
CA LEU A 463 10.01 5.33 -28.37
C LEU A 463 11.50 5.08 -28.13
N LEU A 464 11.99 3.87 -28.41
CA LEU A 464 13.41 3.52 -28.29
C LEU A 464 14.27 4.32 -29.28
N ASP A 465 13.82 4.43 -30.54
CA ASP A 465 14.50 5.25 -31.55
C ASP A 465 14.59 6.71 -31.09
N LYS A 466 13.50 7.23 -30.50
CA LYS A 466 13.48 8.61 -30.01
C LYS A 466 14.38 8.82 -28.79
N ILE A 467 14.37 7.91 -27.82
CA ILE A 467 15.29 7.93 -26.67
C ILE A 467 16.75 7.92 -27.15
N GLN A 468 17.06 7.08 -28.13
CA GLN A 468 18.39 7.00 -28.72
C GLN A 468 18.79 8.35 -29.36
N SER A 469 17.89 9.00 -30.10
CA SER A 469 18.16 10.32 -30.70
C SER A 469 18.46 11.39 -29.63
N ILE A 470 17.69 11.42 -28.53
CA ILE A 470 17.85 12.38 -27.42
C ILE A 470 19.19 12.17 -26.70
N PHE A 471 19.63 10.92 -26.53
CA PHE A 471 20.92 10.63 -25.89
C PHE A 471 22.13 11.01 -26.76
N GLN A 472 21.99 10.89 -28.08
CA GLN A 472 23.06 11.20 -29.03
C GLN A 472 23.24 12.70 -29.30
N ASP A 473 22.18 13.49 -29.10
CA ASP A 473 22.24 14.94 -29.28
C ASP A 473 23.03 15.62 -28.14
N ASN A 474 24.12 16.31 -28.49
CA ASN A 474 24.97 17.02 -27.53
C ASN A 474 24.36 18.36 -27.06
N GLN A 475 23.41 18.92 -27.79
CA GLN A 475 22.76 20.20 -27.49
C GLN A 475 21.53 20.06 -26.59
N GLU A 476 21.01 18.84 -26.43
CA GLU A 476 19.82 18.57 -25.61
C GLU A 476 20.05 18.76 -24.11
N GLN A 477 19.03 19.26 -23.42
CA GLN A 477 19.09 19.55 -21.99
C GLN A 477 19.27 18.27 -21.14
N GLN A 478 20.11 18.35 -20.10
CA GLN A 478 20.36 17.23 -19.18
C GLN A 478 19.09 16.75 -18.44
N SER A 479 18.15 17.67 -18.15
CA SER A 479 16.84 17.35 -17.58
C SER A 479 16.03 16.40 -18.48
N LEU A 480 15.99 16.67 -19.79
CA LEU A 480 15.29 15.84 -20.76
C LEU A 480 15.93 14.46 -20.91
N LYS A 481 17.26 14.40 -20.95
CA LYS A 481 17.99 13.13 -20.98
C LYS A 481 17.73 12.31 -19.70
N SER A 482 17.62 12.95 -18.53
CA SER A 482 17.29 12.28 -17.27
C SER A 482 15.88 11.67 -17.29
N GLU A 483 14.86 12.43 -17.73
CA GLU A 483 13.49 11.91 -17.87
C GLU A 483 13.39 10.80 -18.93
N SER A 484 14.09 10.94 -20.06
CA SER A 484 14.13 9.90 -21.11
C SER A 484 14.72 8.58 -20.60
N THR A 485 15.62 8.65 -19.63
CA THR A 485 16.16 7.48 -18.94
C THR A 485 15.12 6.81 -18.05
N LYS A 486 14.27 7.59 -17.36
CA LYS A 486 13.14 7.05 -16.59
C LYS A 486 12.12 6.36 -17.51
N LEU A 487 11.89 6.93 -18.70
CA LEU A 487 11.07 6.29 -19.73
C LEU A 487 11.66 4.96 -20.20
N LEU A 488 12.97 4.91 -20.48
CA LEU A 488 13.67 3.66 -20.83
C LEU A 488 13.49 2.58 -19.73
N LEU A 489 13.66 2.97 -18.46
CA LEU A 489 13.47 2.07 -17.33
C LEU A 489 12.00 1.59 -17.22
N ALA A 490 11.03 2.49 -17.40
CA ALA A 490 9.62 2.13 -17.40
C ALA A 490 9.31 1.12 -18.53
N ILE A 491 9.83 1.35 -19.74
CA ILE A 491 9.70 0.41 -20.85
C ILE A 491 10.26 -0.96 -20.47
N GLY A 492 11.47 -1.03 -19.90
CA GLY A 492 12.07 -2.27 -19.43
C GLY A 492 11.27 -2.98 -18.34
N GLN A 493 10.69 -2.24 -17.39
CA GLN A 493 9.91 -2.80 -16.28
C GLN A 493 8.55 -3.35 -16.71
N TYR A 494 7.89 -2.67 -17.63
CA TYR A 494 6.48 -2.91 -17.95
C TYR A 494 6.27 -3.71 -19.24
N PHE A 495 7.19 -3.62 -20.20
CA PHE A 495 7.13 -4.31 -21.50
C PHE A 495 8.15 -5.45 -21.65
N TYR A 496 8.76 -5.93 -20.56
CA TYR A 496 9.80 -6.96 -20.63
C TYR A 496 9.37 -8.22 -21.41
N THR A 497 8.11 -8.67 -21.30
CA THR A 497 7.60 -9.83 -22.04
C THR A 497 7.59 -9.59 -23.55
N GLN A 498 7.10 -8.44 -23.99
CA GLN A 498 7.02 -8.07 -25.40
C GLN A 498 8.43 -7.86 -25.98
N ILE A 499 9.31 -7.23 -25.21
CA ILE A 499 10.73 -7.05 -25.56
C ILE A 499 11.43 -8.41 -25.71
N GLN A 500 11.15 -9.37 -24.83
CA GLN A 500 11.74 -10.72 -24.89
C GLN A 500 11.36 -11.50 -26.14
N THR A 501 10.18 -11.23 -26.70
CA THR A 501 9.69 -11.86 -27.94
C THR A 501 10.16 -11.15 -29.21
N SER A 502 10.60 -9.89 -29.11
CA SER A 502 10.99 -9.06 -30.26
C SER A 502 12.51 -8.87 -30.33
N ASN A 503 13.14 -9.47 -31.35
CA ASN A 503 14.59 -9.35 -31.56
C ASN A 503 15.06 -7.89 -31.76
N SER A 504 14.29 -7.08 -32.50
CA SER A 504 14.60 -5.66 -32.75
C SER A 504 14.63 -4.86 -31.46
N CYS A 505 13.57 -4.92 -30.66
CA CYS A 505 13.45 -4.21 -29.38
C CYS A 505 14.56 -4.62 -28.40
N PHE A 506 14.82 -5.92 -28.27
CA PHE A 506 15.84 -6.43 -27.36
C PHE A 506 17.23 -5.90 -27.76
N ILE A 507 17.60 -6.00 -29.04
CA ILE A 507 18.88 -5.50 -29.54
C ILE A 507 19.00 -3.97 -29.36
N GLN A 508 17.95 -3.21 -29.68
CA GLN A 508 17.96 -1.75 -29.53
C GLN A 508 18.20 -1.32 -28.09
N ILE A 509 17.49 -1.91 -27.11
CA ILE A 509 17.70 -1.60 -25.69
C ILE A 509 19.14 -1.90 -25.29
N ILE A 510 19.68 -3.07 -25.66
CA ILE A 510 21.06 -3.43 -25.30
C ILE A 510 22.08 -2.50 -25.98
N ASN A 511 21.81 -2.02 -27.19
CA ASN A 511 22.66 -1.03 -27.85
C ASN A 511 22.61 0.33 -27.14
N ILE A 512 21.44 0.81 -26.73
CA ILE A 512 21.29 2.04 -25.92
C ILE A 512 22.07 1.89 -24.61
N VAL A 513 21.89 0.77 -23.89
CA VAL A 513 22.62 0.51 -22.65
C VAL A 513 24.13 0.44 -22.89
N LYS A 514 24.59 -0.24 -23.95
CA LYS A 514 26.00 -0.30 -24.32
C LYS A 514 26.58 1.09 -24.56
N GLN A 515 25.89 1.93 -25.33
CA GLN A 515 26.31 3.31 -25.59
C GLN A 515 26.36 4.14 -24.31
N SER A 516 25.42 3.95 -23.37
CA SER A 516 25.44 4.67 -22.09
C SER A 516 26.67 4.34 -21.24
N ILE A 517 27.10 3.06 -21.22
CA ILE A 517 28.21 2.58 -20.39
C ILE A 517 29.57 2.89 -21.02
N ILE A 518 29.72 2.64 -22.33
CA ILE A 518 30.99 2.74 -23.07
C ILE A 518 31.18 4.13 -23.70
N GLY A 519 30.10 4.89 -23.89
CA GLY A 519 30.12 6.20 -24.53
C GLY A 519 30.83 7.30 -23.74
N SER A 520 31.02 8.44 -24.40
CA SER A 520 31.69 9.61 -23.81
C SER A 520 31.00 10.06 -22.51
N PRO A 521 31.76 10.36 -21.43
CA PRO A 521 31.20 10.85 -20.17
C PRO A 521 30.49 12.20 -20.28
N ILE A 522 30.68 12.92 -21.39
CA ILE A 522 29.98 14.18 -21.70
C ILE A 522 28.49 13.92 -21.96
N ASN A 523 28.14 12.74 -22.48
CA ASN A 523 26.79 12.45 -22.97
C ASN A 523 25.93 11.68 -21.97
N TYR A 524 26.56 11.03 -20.98
CA TYR A 524 25.87 10.14 -20.04
C TYR A 524 26.28 10.38 -18.59
N SER A 525 25.33 10.80 -17.75
CA SER A 525 25.49 10.95 -16.31
C SER A 525 25.52 9.58 -15.61
N ASN A 526 26.03 9.54 -14.37
CA ASN A 526 26.06 8.30 -13.58
C ASN A 526 24.66 7.74 -13.28
N GLU A 527 23.66 8.61 -13.12
CA GLU A 527 22.27 8.21 -12.91
C GLU A 527 21.71 7.52 -14.16
N GLN A 528 22.06 8.02 -15.35
CA GLN A 528 21.64 7.44 -16.62
C GLN A 528 22.25 6.06 -16.86
N LYS A 529 23.55 5.93 -16.57
CA LYS A 529 24.23 4.64 -16.60
C LYS A 529 23.60 3.65 -15.63
N LEU A 530 23.29 4.07 -14.41
CA LEU A 530 22.64 3.23 -13.40
C LEU A 530 21.26 2.75 -13.87
N ALA A 531 20.40 3.65 -14.34
CA ALA A 531 19.08 3.28 -14.83
C ALA A 531 19.11 2.43 -16.10
N SER A 532 20.14 2.59 -16.95
CA SER A 532 20.38 1.70 -18.10
C SER A 532 20.71 0.27 -17.64
N ILE A 533 21.52 0.11 -16.60
CA ILE A 533 21.79 -1.21 -15.99
C ILE A 533 20.52 -1.78 -15.35
N LEU A 534 19.72 -0.96 -14.65
CA LEU A 534 18.43 -1.40 -14.09
C LEU A 534 17.45 -1.84 -15.18
N THR A 535 17.40 -1.12 -16.31
CA THR A 535 16.59 -1.52 -17.48
C THR A 535 17.04 -2.90 -17.96
N MET A 536 18.35 -3.09 -18.13
CA MET A 536 18.94 -4.38 -18.51
C MET A 536 18.57 -5.51 -17.52
N LYS A 537 18.58 -5.22 -16.21
CA LYS A 537 18.15 -6.17 -15.17
C LYS A 537 16.67 -6.53 -15.27
N THR A 538 15.81 -5.56 -15.57
CA THR A 538 14.36 -5.80 -15.64
C THR A 538 13.96 -6.70 -16.81
N ILE A 539 14.63 -6.57 -17.95
CA ILE A 539 14.37 -7.40 -19.14
C ILE A 539 14.93 -8.83 -19.02
N LEU A 540 15.78 -9.11 -18.02
CA LEU A 540 16.37 -10.43 -17.77
C LEU A 540 15.43 -11.45 -17.12
N ASN A 541 14.19 -11.07 -16.77
CA ASN A 541 13.19 -12.01 -16.28
C ASN A 541 12.61 -12.87 -17.42
N ILE A 542 13.46 -13.66 -18.10
CA ILE A 542 13.12 -14.42 -19.31
C ILE A 542 12.12 -15.53 -18.98
N THR A 543 10.94 -15.43 -19.59
CA THR A 543 9.84 -16.40 -19.46
C THR A 543 9.90 -17.49 -20.53
N GLU A 544 10.23 -17.12 -21.77
CA GLU A 544 10.39 -18.03 -22.90
C GLU A 544 11.79 -17.86 -23.53
N PRO A 545 12.66 -18.88 -23.45
CA PRO A 545 13.99 -18.81 -24.06
C PRO A 545 13.91 -18.91 -25.59
N ALA A 546 14.67 -18.06 -26.28
CA ALA A 546 14.76 -18.06 -27.74
C ALA A 546 16.23 -18.03 -28.22
N GLU A 547 16.52 -18.64 -29.37
CA GLU A 547 17.89 -18.76 -29.89
C GLU A 547 18.57 -17.40 -30.13
N PHE A 548 17.82 -16.41 -30.62
CA PHE A 548 18.36 -15.07 -30.88
C PHE A 548 18.83 -14.34 -29.60
N GLN A 549 18.34 -14.75 -28.43
CA GLN A 549 18.72 -14.15 -27.14
C GLN A 549 20.15 -14.52 -26.73
N ILE A 550 20.66 -15.66 -27.18
CA ILE A 550 22.00 -16.17 -26.79
C ILE A 550 23.13 -15.16 -27.09
N PRO A 551 23.32 -14.66 -28.34
CA PRO A 551 24.37 -13.70 -28.63
C PRO A 551 24.19 -12.37 -27.88
N ILE A 552 22.93 -11.96 -27.66
CA ILE A 552 22.61 -10.73 -26.93
C ILE A 552 23.00 -10.87 -25.45
N LEU A 553 22.68 -11.99 -24.81
CA LEU A 553 23.05 -12.27 -23.43
C LEU A 553 24.58 -12.34 -23.24
N GLN A 554 25.31 -12.92 -24.20
CA GLN A 554 26.78 -12.89 -24.18
C GLN A 554 27.31 -11.45 -24.27
N GLN A 555 26.70 -10.60 -25.11
CA GLN A 555 27.04 -9.18 -25.19
C GLN A 555 26.72 -8.43 -23.89
N MET A 556 25.61 -8.74 -23.22
CA MET A 556 25.23 -8.15 -21.94
C MET A 556 26.28 -8.42 -20.86
N VAL A 557 26.84 -9.63 -20.81
CA VAL A 557 27.95 -9.95 -19.89
C VAL A 557 29.15 -9.03 -20.12
N LEU A 558 29.53 -8.79 -21.38
CA LEU A 558 30.64 -7.88 -21.71
C LEU A 558 30.36 -6.44 -21.25
N ILE A 559 29.13 -5.94 -21.47
CA ILE A 559 28.73 -4.59 -21.04
C ILE A 559 28.77 -4.47 -19.51
N LEU A 560 28.29 -5.47 -18.78
CA LEU A 560 28.28 -5.46 -17.32
C LEU A 560 29.68 -5.58 -16.74
N LEU A 561 30.58 -6.36 -17.37
CA LEU A 561 31.99 -6.42 -16.98
C LEU A 561 32.69 -5.07 -17.15
N GLU A 562 32.30 -4.28 -18.14
CA GLU A 562 32.76 -2.89 -18.28
C GLU A 562 32.13 -1.98 -17.21
N ALA A 563 30.83 -2.14 -16.92
CA ALA A 563 30.14 -1.38 -15.90
C ALA A 563 30.78 -1.55 -14.50
N VAL A 564 31.14 -2.77 -14.11
CA VAL A 564 31.77 -3.02 -12.79
C VAL A 564 33.21 -2.48 -12.68
N ASN A 565 33.81 -2.06 -13.79
CA ASN A 565 35.11 -1.39 -13.80
C ASN A 565 35.01 0.15 -13.74
N GLN A 566 33.81 0.72 -13.83
CA GLN A 566 33.57 2.16 -13.68
C GLN A 566 33.92 2.65 -12.27
N LYS A 567 34.26 3.93 -12.11
CA LYS A 567 34.66 4.49 -10.79
C LYS A 567 33.50 4.67 -9.80
N TYR A 568 32.26 4.79 -10.29
CA TYR A 568 31.10 5.11 -9.46
C TYR A 568 30.52 3.87 -8.79
N ILE A 569 30.48 3.88 -7.45
CA ILE A 569 30.14 2.73 -6.59
C ILE A 569 28.78 2.10 -6.94
N ARG A 570 27.73 2.91 -7.11
CA ARG A 570 26.38 2.39 -7.40
C ARG A 570 26.30 1.64 -8.74
N ILE A 571 27.06 2.07 -9.75
CA ILE A 571 27.16 1.37 -11.04
C ILE A 571 27.86 0.02 -10.84
N GLN A 572 28.92 -0.04 -10.04
CA GLN A 572 29.59 -1.31 -9.74
C GLN A 572 28.65 -2.29 -9.03
N VAL A 573 27.99 -1.83 -7.98
CA VAL A 573 27.02 -2.61 -7.20
C VAL A 573 25.94 -3.18 -8.09
N GLU A 574 25.27 -2.33 -8.88
CA GLU A 574 24.16 -2.80 -9.71
C GLU A 574 24.64 -3.64 -10.91
N GLY A 575 25.86 -3.39 -11.40
CA GLY A 575 26.51 -4.26 -12.37
C GLY A 575 26.69 -5.68 -11.86
N TYR A 576 27.21 -5.87 -10.63
CA TYR A 576 27.34 -7.18 -10.01
C TYR A 576 25.99 -7.84 -9.71
N ASN A 577 25.00 -7.09 -9.21
CA ASN A 577 23.65 -7.60 -8.98
C ASN A 577 22.96 -8.04 -10.29
N THR A 578 23.23 -7.33 -11.39
CA THR A 578 22.69 -7.70 -12.71
C THR A 578 23.40 -8.94 -13.26
N LEU A 579 24.72 -9.08 -13.07
CA LEU A 579 25.46 -10.31 -13.38
C LEU A 579 24.92 -11.52 -12.59
N GLU A 580 24.58 -11.33 -11.32
CA GLU A 580 23.94 -12.36 -10.49
C GLU A 580 22.62 -12.83 -11.12
N THR A 581 21.81 -11.88 -11.60
CA THR A 581 20.54 -12.17 -12.29
C THR A 581 20.79 -12.94 -13.59
N ILE A 582 21.80 -12.56 -14.39
CA ILE A 582 22.18 -13.28 -15.61
C ILE A 582 22.58 -14.73 -15.32
N ILE A 583 23.33 -15.00 -14.24
CA ILE A 583 23.73 -16.35 -13.88
C ILE A 583 22.52 -17.23 -13.59
N TRP A 584 21.52 -16.68 -12.92
CA TRP A 584 20.27 -17.40 -12.68
C TRP A 584 19.51 -17.69 -13.99
N VAL A 585 19.49 -16.74 -14.92
CA VAL A 585 18.90 -16.93 -16.26
C VAL A 585 19.62 -18.03 -17.03
N PHE A 586 20.95 -18.05 -17.05
CA PHE A 586 21.72 -19.11 -17.69
C PHE A 586 21.35 -20.48 -17.12
N LYS A 587 21.27 -20.61 -15.79
CA LYS A 587 20.99 -21.89 -15.14
C LYS A 587 19.58 -22.41 -15.41
N LYS A 588 18.59 -21.52 -15.43
CA LYS A 588 17.18 -21.88 -15.55
C LYS A 588 16.77 -22.22 -16.98
N ASN A 589 17.31 -21.47 -17.95
CA ASN A 589 16.74 -21.40 -19.29
C ASN A 589 17.63 -21.99 -20.39
N PHE A 590 18.92 -22.25 -20.13
CA PHE A 590 19.89 -22.66 -21.17
C PHE A 590 20.84 -23.77 -20.68
N ASP A 591 21.49 -24.46 -21.62
CA ASP A 591 22.56 -25.42 -21.31
C ASP A 591 23.85 -24.68 -20.91
N GLU A 592 24.54 -25.19 -19.87
CA GLU A 592 25.77 -24.62 -19.30
C GLU A 592 26.86 -24.45 -20.37
N LYS A 593 26.96 -25.38 -21.32
CA LYS A 593 27.99 -25.36 -22.38
C LYS A 593 27.94 -24.11 -23.25
N ILE A 594 26.75 -23.52 -23.44
CA ILE A 594 26.54 -22.35 -24.30
C ILE A 594 27.24 -21.11 -23.74
N PHE A 595 27.29 -20.97 -22.41
CA PHE A 595 27.79 -19.78 -21.72
C PHE A 595 29.12 -20.00 -20.98
N GLN A 596 29.84 -21.09 -21.26
CA GLN A 596 31.10 -21.43 -20.58
C GLN A 596 32.15 -20.30 -20.67
N SER A 597 32.27 -19.64 -21.82
CA SER A 597 33.20 -18.51 -22.01
C SER A 597 32.81 -17.32 -21.14
N SER A 598 31.53 -16.95 -21.14
CA SER A 598 30.97 -15.87 -20.33
C SER A 598 31.12 -16.15 -18.82
N LEU A 599 30.81 -17.38 -18.38
CA LEU A 599 30.98 -17.80 -16.98
C LEU A 599 32.45 -17.71 -16.53
N ASN A 600 33.38 -18.11 -17.40
CA ASN A 600 34.82 -17.98 -17.13
C ASN A 600 35.26 -16.52 -16.99
N GLN A 601 34.75 -15.61 -17.83
CA GLN A 601 35.07 -14.18 -17.72
C GLN A 601 34.54 -13.56 -16.42
N ILE A 602 33.29 -13.88 -16.04
CA ILE A 602 32.70 -13.43 -14.77
C ILE A 602 33.52 -13.98 -13.59
N LYS A 603 33.89 -15.27 -13.63
CA LYS A 603 34.73 -15.89 -12.61
C LYS A 603 36.07 -15.17 -12.43
N GLN A 604 36.78 -14.91 -13.53
CA GLN A 604 38.08 -14.25 -13.47
C GLN A 604 37.97 -12.83 -12.89
N ASN A 605 36.96 -12.07 -13.31
CA ASN A 605 36.71 -10.73 -12.76
C ASN A 605 36.41 -10.77 -11.25
N LEU A 606 35.55 -11.71 -10.83
CA LEU A 606 35.22 -11.93 -9.42
C LEU A 606 36.47 -12.20 -8.57
N ILE A 607 37.32 -13.15 -8.99
CA ILE A 607 38.52 -13.56 -8.24
C ILE A 607 39.50 -12.38 -8.10
N ILE A 608 39.71 -11.61 -9.18
CA ILE A 608 40.60 -10.44 -9.14
C ILE A 608 40.04 -9.36 -8.20
N LYS A 609 38.74 -9.04 -8.30
CA LYS A 609 38.15 -7.93 -7.54
C LYS A 609 37.96 -8.26 -6.06
N ILE A 610 37.61 -9.50 -5.73
CA ILE A 610 37.36 -9.89 -4.34
C ILE A 610 38.65 -9.84 -3.50
N GLN A 611 39.83 -9.93 -4.11
CA GLN A 611 41.14 -9.81 -3.44
C GLN A 611 41.52 -8.36 -3.08
N ILE A 612 40.85 -7.35 -3.65
CA ILE A 612 41.19 -5.94 -3.39
C ILE A 612 40.64 -5.52 -2.02
N ASP A 613 41.51 -5.05 -1.14
CA ASP A 613 41.13 -4.68 0.23
C ASP A 613 40.50 -3.29 0.36
N ASN A 614 40.85 -2.34 -0.51
CA ASN A 614 40.36 -0.95 -0.45
C ASN A 614 39.02 -0.72 -1.19
N LEU A 615 38.24 -1.77 -1.49
CA LEU A 615 36.90 -1.61 -2.06
C LEU A 615 35.87 -1.18 -1.01
N ASP A 616 34.89 -0.40 -1.46
CA ASP A 616 33.71 -0.03 -0.69
C ASP A 616 32.94 -1.27 -0.19
N GLN A 617 32.28 -1.14 0.96
CA GLN A 617 31.57 -2.25 1.59
C GLN A 617 30.36 -2.71 0.77
N GLU A 618 29.63 -1.81 0.11
CA GLU A 618 28.50 -2.18 -0.76
C GLU A 618 28.99 -3.02 -1.95
N VAL A 619 30.12 -2.64 -2.55
CA VAL A 619 30.73 -3.38 -3.67
C VAL A 619 31.19 -4.76 -3.25
N LYS A 620 31.86 -4.86 -2.08
CA LYS A 620 32.24 -6.16 -1.50
C LYS A 620 31.02 -7.03 -1.24
N SER A 621 29.94 -6.44 -0.75
CA SER A 621 28.67 -7.12 -0.47
C SER A 621 28.11 -7.77 -1.75
N SER A 622 27.99 -7.01 -2.84
CA SER A 622 27.52 -7.52 -4.14
C SER A 622 28.48 -8.53 -4.77
N LEU A 623 29.79 -8.40 -4.58
CA LEU A 623 30.77 -9.41 -5.01
C LEU A 623 30.54 -10.76 -4.32
N PHE A 624 30.29 -10.77 -3.00
CA PHE A 624 29.99 -12.01 -2.27
C PHE A 624 28.62 -12.61 -2.66
N GLN A 625 27.64 -11.77 -3.03
CA GLN A 625 26.36 -12.23 -3.58
C GLN A 625 26.56 -12.90 -4.94
N LEU A 626 27.29 -12.25 -5.84
CA LEU A 626 27.66 -12.82 -7.14
C LEU A 626 28.42 -14.14 -7.00
N ALA A 627 29.39 -14.20 -6.09
CA ALA A 627 30.11 -15.43 -5.77
C ALA A 627 29.15 -16.53 -5.32
N SER A 628 28.22 -16.22 -4.41
CA SER A 628 27.24 -17.18 -3.90
C SER A 628 26.37 -17.74 -5.03
N ALA A 629 25.92 -16.89 -5.96
CA ALA A 629 25.12 -17.31 -7.10
C ALA A 629 25.91 -18.19 -8.09
N LEU A 630 27.18 -17.85 -8.36
CA LEU A 630 28.05 -18.69 -9.19
C LEU A 630 28.27 -20.06 -8.56
N PHE A 631 28.58 -20.13 -7.26
CA PHE A 631 28.79 -21.41 -6.57
C PHE A 631 27.53 -22.27 -6.51
N LYS A 632 26.39 -21.65 -6.22
CA LYS A 632 25.10 -22.34 -6.14
C LYS A 632 24.72 -22.99 -7.47
N ASN A 633 24.93 -22.29 -8.59
CA ASN A 633 24.44 -22.70 -9.90
C ASN A 633 25.48 -23.44 -10.76
N PHE A 634 26.76 -23.07 -10.64
CA PHE A 634 27.87 -23.51 -11.50
C PHE A 634 29.16 -23.80 -10.70
N GLY A 635 29.07 -24.36 -9.49
CA GLY A 635 30.25 -24.60 -8.64
C GLY A 635 31.38 -25.45 -9.27
N SER A 636 31.09 -26.23 -10.32
CA SER A 636 32.05 -27.03 -11.09
C SER A 636 33.11 -26.22 -11.83
N ILE A 637 32.87 -24.93 -12.11
CA ILE A 637 33.82 -24.08 -12.86
C ILE A 637 35.01 -23.62 -12.00
N PHE A 638 34.94 -23.83 -10.68
CA PHE A 638 35.98 -23.49 -9.73
C PHE A 638 36.91 -24.68 -9.50
N THR A 639 38.20 -24.42 -9.57
CA THR A 639 39.24 -25.36 -9.15
C THR A 639 39.34 -25.39 -7.63
N ASN A 640 39.82 -26.50 -7.06
CA ASN A 640 40.00 -26.60 -5.60
C ASN A 640 40.91 -25.49 -5.05
N THR A 641 41.93 -25.06 -5.80
CA THR A 641 42.81 -23.96 -5.39
C THR A 641 42.07 -22.61 -5.30
N GLU A 642 41.15 -22.34 -6.21
CA GLU A 642 40.32 -21.12 -6.18
C GLU A 642 39.33 -21.17 -5.00
N ILE A 643 38.76 -22.35 -4.69
CA ILE A 643 37.86 -22.55 -3.54
C ILE A 643 38.60 -22.26 -2.23
N GLU A 644 39.82 -22.78 -2.06
CA GLU A 644 40.66 -22.52 -0.87
C GLU A 644 40.99 -21.03 -0.70
N GLN A 645 41.33 -20.35 -1.80
CA GLN A 645 41.59 -18.91 -1.78
C GLN A 645 40.35 -18.13 -1.32
N LEU A 646 39.16 -18.45 -1.85
CA LEU A 646 37.92 -17.80 -1.45
C LEU A 646 37.52 -18.12 0.00
N ALA A 647 37.80 -19.33 0.48
CA ALA A 647 37.60 -19.71 1.88
C ALA A 647 38.47 -18.87 2.82
N GLN A 648 39.75 -18.65 2.46
CA GLN A 648 40.65 -17.81 3.25
C GLN A 648 40.23 -16.33 3.25
N ILE A 649 39.79 -15.79 2.11
CA ILE A 649 39.26 -14.42 2.02
C ILE A 649 37.96 -14.26 2.81
N SER A 650 37.09 -15.27 2.75
CA SER A 650 35.84 -15.30 3.52
C SER A 650 36.12 -15.31 5.02
N LEU A 651 37.12 -16.08 5.46
CA LEU A 651 37.54 -16.17 6.86
C LEU A 651 38.01 -14.80 7.40
N THR A 652 38.88 -14.10 6.66
CA THR A 652 39.39 -12.79 7.09
C THR A 652 38.29 -11.74 7.12
N ARG A 653 37.34 -11.77 6.17
CA ARG A 653 36.28 -10.77 6.04
C ARG A 653 35.02 -11.06 6.85
N LEU A 654 34.85 -12.25 7.41
CA LEU A 654 33.70 -12.61 8.26
C LEU A 654 33.59 -11.72 9.51
N GLN A 655 34.70 -11.10 9.93
CA GLN A 655 34.74 -10.14 11.05
C GLN A 655 34.00 -8.83 10.74
N ILE A 656 33.74 -8.54 9.47
CA ILE A 656 33.02 -7.35 9.02
C ILE A 656 31.52 -7.66 9.02
N GLU A 657 30.78 -7.06 9.96
CA GLU A 657 29.35 -7.33 10.18
C GLU A 657 28.50 -7.14 8.91
N ALA A 658 28.78 -6.10 8.13
CA ALA A 658 28.07 -5.81 6.88
C ALA A 658 28.18 -6.93 5.82
N LEU A 659 29.24 -7.75 5.86
CA LEU A 659 29.49 -8.82 4.89
C LEU A 659 29.11 -10.20 5.41
N THR A 660 28.89 -10.35 6.72
CA THR A 660 28.69 -11.64 7.39
C THR A 660 27.60 -12.48 6.72
N THR A 661 26.44 -11.90 6.42
CA THR A 661 25.31 -12.62 5.80
C THR A 661 25.66 -13.18 4.42
N ASN A 662 26.29 -12.37 3.56
CA ASN A 662 26.64 -12.78 2.19
C ASN A 662 27.79 -13.79 2.18
N ILE A 663 28.76 -13.63 3.10
CA ILE A 663 29.81 -14.62 3.29
C ILE A 663 29.17 -15.94 3.72
N ILE A 664 28.33 -15.96 4.76
CA ILE A 664 27.61 -17.16 5.23
C ILE A 664 26.87 -17.85 4.06
N ASN A 665 26.20 -17.09 3.20
CA ASN A 665 25.53 -17.61 2.01
C ASN A 665 26.48 -18.24 0.97
N LEU A 666 27.71 -17.76 0.85
CA LEU A 666 28.72 -18.33 -0.03
C LEU A 666 29.28 -19.64 0.56
N VAL A 667 29.70 -19.61 1.82
CA VAL A 667 30.51 -20.69 2.41
C VAL A 667 29.77 -22.02 2.47
N GLN A 668 28.44 -22.01 2.58
CA GLN A 668 27.62 -23.23 2.64
C GLN A 668 27.84 -24.16 1.43
N TYR A 669 28.30 -23.62 0.30
CA TYR A 669 28.54 -24.39 -0.93
C TYR A 669 29.96 -24.99 -1.03
N PHE A 670 30.88 -24.65 -0.13
CA PHE A 670 32.24 -25.17 -0.16
C PHE A 670 32.30 -26.66 0.24
N LYS A 671 33.06 -27.44 -0.53
CA LYS A 671 33.23 -28.88 -0.37
C LYS A 671 34.70 -29.25 -0.41
N ASN A 672 35.07 -30.30 0.32
CA ASN A 672 36.43 -30.88 0.32
C ASN A 672 37.54 -29.87 0.66
N LEU A 673 37.28 -28.95 1.59
CA LEU A 673 38.31 -28.02 2.08
C LEU A 673 39.45 -28.78 2.76
N ASN A 674 40.69 -28.34 2.54
CA ASN A 674 41.91 -28.88 3.12
C ASN A 674 41.94 -28.71 4.64
N ASP A 675 41.57 -27.52 5.14
CA ASP A 675 41.37 -27.25 6.56
C ASP A 675 40.07 -26.46 6.82
N PRO A 676 38.92 -27.14 7.00
CA PRO A 676 37.64 -26.48 7.22
C PRO A 676 37.49 -25.91 8.64
N LYS A 677 38.37 -26.29 9.59
CA LYS A 677 38.21 -26.00 11.02
C LYS A 677 38.10 -24.50 11.34
N PRO A 678 39.02 -23.62 10.89
CA PRO A 678 38.97 -22.20 11.26
C PRO A 678 37.71 -21.49 10.75
N LEU A 679 37.21 -21.89 9.59
CA LEU A 679 36.02 -21.33 8.96
C LEU A 679 34.75 -21.74 9.69
N ILE A 680 34.61 -23.03 9.97
CA ILE A 680 33.47 -23.57 10.73
C ILE A 680 33.46 -22.99 12.15
N GLN A 681 34.61 -22.88 12.80
CA GLN A 681 34.71 -22.31 14.15
C GLN A 681 34.24 -20.85 14.20
N ASN A 682 34.62 -20.04 13.21
CA ASN A 682 34.21 -18.64 13.13
C ASN A 682 32.74 -18.46 12.76
N ILE A 683 32.16 -19.31 11.91
CA ILE A 683 30.72 -19.32 11.66
C ILE A 683 29.96 -19.75 12.92
N ALA A 684 30.47 -20.74 13.66
CA ALA A 684 29.88 -21.15 14.93
C ALA A 684 29.95 -20.04 15.99
N ASN A 685 30.98 -19.19 15.99
CA ASN A 685 31.03 -18.00 16.86
C ASN A 685 29.88 -17.01 16.59
N GLN A 686 29.35 -16.98 15.36
CA GLN A 686 28.20 -16.14 15.03
C GLN A 686 26.91 -16.61 15.70
N LEU A 687 26.78 -17.88 16.09
CA LEU A 687 25.62 -18.36 16.86
C LEU A 687 25.43 -17.60 18.18
N GLN A 688 26.52 -17.15 18.81
CA GLN A 688 26.45 -16.38 20.06
C GLN A 688 26.07 -14.91 19.86
N ARG A 689 26.27 -14.38 18.65
CA ARG A 689 26.07 -12.96 18.30
C ARG A 689 24.76 -12.72 17.54
N ASN A 690 24.33 -13.68 16.72
CA ASN A 690 23.20 -13.59 15.80
C ASN A 690 22.58 -14.99 15.58
N ASP A 691 21.55 -15.35 16.34
CA ASP A 691 20.77 -16.60 16.26
C ASP A 691 19.87 -16.65 15.01
N LYS A 692 20.45 -16.43 13.83
CA LYS A 692 19.74 -16.37 12.54
C LYS A 692 19.70 -17.76 11.89
N ALA A 693 18.55 -18.11 11.29
CA ALA A 693 18.33 -19.34 10.53
C ALA A 693 19.48 -19.68 9.55
N GLN A 694 20.01 -18.68 8.85
CA GLN A 694 21.04 -18.84 7.83
C GLN A 694 22.38 -19.36 8.40
N THR A 695 22.70 -19.03 9.65
CA THR A 695 23.91 -19.53 10.33
C THR A 695 23.82 -21.04 10.54
N PHE A 696 22.66 -21.55 11.01
CA PHE A 696 22.43 -22.98 11.18
C PHE A 696 22.46 -23.73 9.85
N ILE A 697 21.77 -23.21 8.82
CA ILE A 697 21.77 -23.80 7.47
C ILE A 697 23.21 -23.95 6.96
N THR A 698 24.03 -22.92 7.15
CA THR A 698 25.42 -22.92 6.69
C THR A 698 26.27 -23.92 7.45
N LEU A 699 26.12 -24.01 8.78
CA LEU A 699 26.80 -25.01 9.60
C LEU A 699 26.41 -26.43 9.17
N ILE A 700 25.11 -26.69 8.97
CA ILE A 700 24.60 -27.99 8.49
C ILE A 700 25.30 -28.40 7.19
N HIS A 701 25.38 -27.50 6.20
CA HIS A 701 26.00 -27.80 4.91
C HIS A 701 27.51 -27.97 5.03
N LEU A 702 28.20 -27.10 5.77
CA LEU A 702 29.65 -27.20 5.97
C LEU A 702 30.04 -28.51 6.67
N ILE A 703 29.27 -28.94 7.68
CA ILE A 703 29.50 -30.21 8.37
C ILE A 703 29.25 -31.41 7.47
N LYS A 704 28.20 -31.38 6.63
CA LYS A 704 27.91 -32.45 5.68
C LYS A 704 28.96 -32.56 4.56
N ASN A 705 29.47 -31.42 4.12
CA ASN A 705 30.35 -31.32 2.95
C ASN A 705 31.84 -31.49 3.27
N ASN A 706 32.25 -31.43 4.55
CA ASN A 706 33.65 -31.44 4.97
C ASN A 706 33.85 -32.39 6.16
N LYS A 707 35.04 -32.98 6.28
CA LYS A 707 35.36 -33.86 7.42
C LYS A 707 35.58 -33.04 8.69
N ILE A 708 34.89 -33.40 9.77
CA ILE A 708 34.99 -32.73 11.08
C ILE A 708 35.44 -33.73 12.15
N ASP A 709 36.27 -33.28 13.08
CA ASP A 709 36.70 -34.06 14.24
C ASP A 709 35.81 -33.80 15.48
N GLN A 710 35.90 -34.69 16.47
CA GLN A 710 35.14 -34.57 17.72
C GLN A 710 35.48 -33.31 18.52
N LYS A 711 36.70 -32.79 18.39
CA LYS A 711 37.14 -31.58 19.11
C LYS A 711 36.41 -30.34 18.61
N LEU A 712 36.30 -30.16 17.30
CA LEU A 712 35.54 -29.07 16.71
C LEU A 712 34.04 -29.21 16.98
N ALA A 713 33.50 -30.42 16.95
CA ALA A 713 32.10 -30.66 17.33
C ALA A 713 31.82 -30.23 18.79
N ALA A 714 32.74 -30.54 19.72
CA ALA A 714 32.62 -30.10 21.11
C ALA A 714 32.67 -28.57 21.25
N ASP A 715 33.50 -27.89 20.46
CA ASP A 715 33.55 -26.41 20.44
C ASP A 715 32.28 -25.79 19.85
N ILE A 716 31.66 -26.42 18.85
CA ILE A 716 30.37 -25.96 18.32
C ILE A 716 29.27 -26.15 19.38
N LEU A 717 29.23 -27.31 20.05
CA LEU A 717 28.26 -27.59 21.10
C LEU A 717 28.35 -26.61 22.27
N SER A 718 29.56 -26.19 22.68
CA SER A 718 29.74 -25.23 23.77
C SER A 718 29.12 -23.85 23.47
N LYS A 719 28.85 -23.55 22.18
CA LYS A 719 28.26 -22.29 21.73
C LYS A 719 26.74 -22.32 21.67
N PHE A 720 26.12 -23.50 21.76
CA PHE A 720 24.67 -23.63 21.96
C PHE A 720 24.33 -23.28 23.42
N LYS A 721 23.83 -22.06 23.65
CA LYS A 721 23.44 -21.59 25.00
C LYS A 721 22.17 -22.28 25.53
N SER A 722 21.16 -22.42 24.67
CA SER A 722 19.88 -23.07 24.94
C SER A 722 19.15 -23.36 23.63
N ILE A 723 18.19 -24.28 23.64
CA ILE A 723 17.25 -24.45 22.52
C ILE A 723 16.11 -23.45 22.70
N THR A 724 15.71 -22.78 21.61
CA THR A 724 14.64 -21.78 21.59
C THR A 724 13.51 -22.19 20.65
N THR A 725 12.34 -21.56 20.78
CA THR A 725 11.22 -21.74 19.84
C THR A 725 11.55 -21.14 18.47
N GLU A 726 12.37 -20.09 18.45
CA GLU A 726 12.89 -19.47 17.22
C GLU A 726 13.92 -20.41 16.58
N ASN A 727 13.69 -20.83 15.33
CA ASN A 727 14.55 -21.75 14.58
C ASN A 727 14.74 -23.16 15.18
N TYR A 728 13.80 -23.62 16.02
CA TYR A 728 13.83 -24.95 16.66
C TYR A 728 14.26 -26.09 15.70
N ASP A 729 13.63 -26.19 14.53
CA ASP A 729 13.94 -27.24 13.54
C ASP A 729 15.40 -27.20 13.08
N LEU A 730 15.93 -26.00 12.82
CA LEU A 730 17.30 -25.82 12.32
C LEU A 730 18.32 -26.09 13.44
N GLN A 731 18.01 -25.72 14.69
CA GLN A 731 18.84 -26.06 15.84
C GLN A 731 18.96 -27.58 15.99
N LEU A 732 17.83 -28.30 15.92
CA LEU A 732 17.81 -29.75 16.01
C LEU A 732 18.49 -30.44 14.82
N GLN A 733 18.28 -29.96 13.59
CA GLN A 733 19.01 -30.48 12.43
C GLN A 733 20.52 -30.28 12.58
N THR A 734 20.96 -29.14 13.13
CA THR A 734 22.39 -28.88 13.39
C THR A 734 22.95 -29.90 14.36
N LEU A 735 22.27 -30.12 15.49
CA LEU A 735 22.68 -31.12 16.49
C LEU A 735 22.66 -32.54 15.93
N GLN A 736 21.63 -32.90 15.16
CA GLN A 736 21.52 -34.19 14.48
C GLN A 736 22.71 -34.47 13.57
N VAL A 737 23.11 -33.47 12.78
CA VAL A 737 24.26 -33.57 11.87
C VAL A 737 25.56 -33.71 12.66
N LEU A 738 25.75 -32.94 13.74
CA LEU A 738 26.92 -33.09 14.62
C LEU A 738 27.02 -34.50 15.20
N ILE A 739 25.94 -35.05 15.75
CA ILE A 739 25.92 -36.41 16.30
C ILE A 739 26.23 -37.44 15.21
N LYS A 740 25.56 -37.35 14.05
CA LYS A 740 25.68 -38.33 12.97
C LYS A 740 27.09 -38.41 12.39
N PHE A 741 27.78 -37.28 12.24
CA PHE A 741 29.10 -37.24 11.59
C PHE A 741 30.28 -37.35 12.57
N THR A 742 30.09 -37.06 13.87
CA THR A 742 31.20 -37.08 14.84
C THR A 742 31.01 -38.06 16.01
N GLY A 743 29.79 -38.56 16.22
CA GLY A 743 29.45 -39.45 17.34
C GLY A 743 29.46 -38.75 18.71
N ILE A 744 29.39 -37.42 18.74
CA ILE A 744 29.43 -36.64 19.99
C ILE A 744 28.18 -36.86 20.85
N LYS A 745 28.35 -36.93 22.17
CA LYS A 745 27.24 -37.03 23.13
C LYS A 745 26.73 -35.63 23.49
N LEU A 746 25.42 -35.46 23.51
CA LEU A 746 24.80 -34.19 23.92
C LEU A 746 24.74 -34.06 25.46
N PRO A 747 24.89 -32.83 26.00
CA PRO A 747 24.57 -32.53 27.39
C PRO A 747 23.10 -32.77 27.73
N GLU A 748 22.81 -33.25 28.95
CA GLU A 748 21.43 -33.52 29.39
C GLU A 748 20.50 -32.31 29.31
N GLN A 749 21.02 -31.11 29.57
CA GLN A 749 20.24 -29.87 29.52
C GLN A 749 19.65 -29.61 28.13
N LEU A 750 20.45 -29.73 27.07
CA LEU A 750 19.98 -29.55 25.69
C LEU A 750 18.97 -30.63 25.30
N ILE A 751 19.13 -31.85 25.81
CA ILE A 751 18.17 -32.94 25.58
C ILE A 751 16.82 -32.57 26.22
N ARG A 752 16.79 -32.14 27.49
CA ARG A 752 15.55 -31.72 28.16
C ARG A 752 14.87 -30.54 27.46
N GLU A 753 15.64 -29.53 27.06
CA GLU A 753 15.12 -28.37 26.34
C GLU A 753 14.54 -28.75 24.96
N SER A 754 15.20 -29.66 24.24
CA SER A 754 14.73 -30.13 22.93
C SER A 754 13.36 -30.82 23.02
N VAL A 755 13.13 -31.57 24.10
CA VAL A 755 11.87 -32.26 24.37
C VAL A 755 10.80 -31.24 24.77
N ARG A 756 11.09 -30.37 25.75
CA ARG A 756 10.14 -29.34 26.22
C ARG A 756 9.59 -28.48 25.08
N ILE A 757 10.47 -27.98 24.22
CA ILE A 757 10.05 -27.10 23.11
C ILE A 757 9.39 -27.93 22.00
N GLY A 758 9.83 -29.17 21.79
CA GLY A 758 9.19 -30.10 20.85
C GLY A 758 7.74 -30.41 21.19
N LEU A 759 7.43 -30.53 22.48
CA LEU A 759 6.05 -30.75 22.97
C LEU A 759 5.12 -29.56 22.67
N GLN A 760 5.67 -28.34 22.61
CA GLN A 760 4.93 -27.13 22.26
C GLN A 760 4.69 -26.97 20.75
N GLN A 761 5.37 -27.74 19.90
CA GLN A 761 5.17 -27.70 18.45
C GLN A 761 3.86 -28.40 18.08
N SER A 762 3.19 -27.94 17.03
CA SER A 762 2.00 -28.62 16.48
C SER A 762 2.34 -29.90 15.71
N LYS A 763 3.54 -29.96 15.12
CA LYS A 763 4.07 -31.12 14.39
C LYS A 763 5.60 -31.07 14.31
N ILE A 764 6.24 -32.20 14.58
CA ILE A 764 7.68 -32.41 14.36
C ILE A 764 7.93 -32.72 12.89
N LYS A 765 8.87 -31.99 12.28
CA LYS A 765 9.19 -32.13 10.86
C LYS A 765 9.98 -33.42 10.57
N PRO A 766 9.80 -34.05 9.40
CA PRO A 766 10.49 -35.30 9.03
C PRO A 766 12.02 -35.22 9.11
N GLU A 767 12.60 -34.06 8.81
CA GLU A 767 14.05 -33.84 8.79
C GLU A 767 14.71 -34.01 10.15
N ILE A 768 13.94 -33.86 11.24
CA ILE A 768 14.38 -34.02 12.64
C ILE A 768 13.80 -35.28 13.30
N GLU A 769 13.08 -36.12 12.55
CA GLU A 769 12.45 -37.35 13.06
C GLU A 769 13.47 -38.41 13.53
N ASP A 770 14.73 -38.30 13.12
CA ASP A 770 15.83 -39.17 13.56
C ASP A 770 16.61 -38.61 14.75
N PHE A 771 16.43 -37.34 15.11
CA PHE A 771 17.24 -36.66 16.12
C PHE A 771 17.20 -37.38 17.47
N PHE A 772 16.01 -37.62 18.02
CA PHE A 772 15.86 -38.23 19.35
C PHE A 772 16.34 -39.68 19.43
N ASN A 773 16.32 -40.41 18.31
CA ASN A 773 16.92 -41.74 18.21
C ASN A 773 18.44 -41.69 18.37
N LEU A 774 19.08 -40.68 17.76
CA LEU A 774 20.54 -40.53 17.75
C LEU A 774 21.13 -40.12 19.11
N ILE A 775 20.32 -39.53 20.01
CA ILE A 775 20.76 -39.11 21.35
C ILE A 775 21.20 -40.31 22.22
N ASN A 776 20.61 -41.49 22.01
CA ASN A 776 20.88 -42.72 22.76
C ASN A 776 20.78 -42.56 24.30
N GLN A 777 19.85 -41.71 24.77
CA GLN A 777 19.53 -41.51 26.19
C GLN A 777 17.99 -41.47 26.40
N PRO A 778 17.29 -42.58 26.11
CA PRO A 778 15.83 -42.60 26.11
C PRO A 778 15.24 -42.22 27.48
N GLN A 779 15.83 -42.69 28.58
CA GLN A 779 15.34 -42.45 29.95
C GLN A 779 15.13 -40.97 30.29
N ILE A 780 16.01 -40.08 29.81
CA ILE A 780 15.90 -38.63 30.05
C ILE A 780 14.71 -38.07 29.27
N ILE A 781 14.56 -38.48 28.00
CA ILE A 781 13.46 -38.05 27.13
C ILE A 781 12.12 -38.51 27.73
N GLU A 782 12.02 -39.78 28.14
CA GLU A 782 10.80 -40.31 28.77
C GLU A 782 10.44 -39.55 30.04
N SER A 783 11.44 -39.26 30.89
CA SER A 783 11.23 -38.55 32.15
C SER A 783 10.72 -37.12 31.94
N GLU A 784 11.12 -36.46 30.85
CA GLU A 784 10.73 -35.08 30.57
C GLU A 784 9.35 -35.00 29.91
N ILE A 785 9.01 -35.94 29.01
CA ILE A 785 7.67 -36.07 28.44
C ILE A 785 6.63 -36.28 29.54
N LEU A 786 6.89 -37.20 30.48
CA LEU A 786 5.97 -37.52 31.57
C LEU A 786 5.75 -36.34 32.54
N LYS A 787 6.68 -35.39 32.64
CA LYS A 787 6.54 -34.21 33.51
C LYS A 787 5.61 -33.13 32.96
N GLN A 788 5.48 -33.03 31.63
CA GLN A 788 4.84 -31.87 30.99
C GLN A 788 3.47 -32.19 30.35
N LEU A 789 3.17 -33.48 30.18
CA LEU A 789 2.00 -34.03 29.48
C LEU A 789 0.65 -33.34 29.75
N GLY A 790 0.21 -32.51 28.79
CA GLY A 790 -1.16 -32.01 28.62
C GLY A 790 -1.89 -32.59 27.39
N LYS A 791 -3.20 -32.31 27.24
CA LYS A 791 -4.00 -32.80 26.08
C LYS A 791 -3.47 -32.30 24.72
N GLU A 792 -3.01 -31.05 24.65
CA GLU A 792 -2.54 -30.43 23.42
C GLU A 792 -1.16 -30.94 22.97
N GLU A 793 -0.36 -31.46 23.91
CA GLU A 793 1.02 -31.93 23.66
C GLU A 793 1.09 -33.39 23.21
N LEU A 794 -0.03 -34.13 23.29
CA LEU A 794 -0.09 -35.57 23.02
C LEU A 794 0.41 -35.96 21.63
N TYR A 795 0.09 -35.16 20.61
CA TYR A 795 0.49 -35.43 19.23
C TYR A 795 2.02 -35.44 19.09
N SER A 796 2.67 -34.36 19.54
CA SER A 796 4.12 -34.19 19.45
C SER A 796 4.86 -35.15 20.38
N ALA A 797 4.31 -35.42 21.57
CA ALA A 797 4.82 -36.46 22.47
C ALA A 797 4.85 -37.84 21.79
N GLY A 798 3.79 -38.20 21.07
CA GLY A 798 3.70 -39.44 20.30
C GLY A 798 4.75 -39.54 19.19
N GLN A 799 5.02 -38.44 18.49
CA GLN A 799 6.08 -38.39 17.46
C GLN A 799 7.48 -38.56 18.06
N ILE A 800 7.79 -37.89 19.18
CA ILE A 800 9.08 -38.03 19.88
C ILE A 800 9.26 -39.48 20.35
N TYR A 801 8.25 -40.05 21.00
CA TYR A 801 8.34 -41.41 21.53
C TYR A 801 8.46 -42.45 20.41
N CYS A 802 7.75 -42.26 19.29
CA CYS A 802 7.89 -43.09 18.10
C CYS A 802 9.31 -43.05 17.54
N SER A 803 9.96 -41.89 17.51
CA SER A 803 11.33 -41.77 16.98
C SER A 803 12.35 -42.59 17.77
N ILE A 804 12.15 -42.79 19.06
CA ILE A 804 12.98 -43.66 19.93
C ILE A 804 12.68 -45.14 19.64
N LEU A 805 11.41 -45.51 19.48
CA LEU A 805 10.97 -46.90 19.42
C LEU A 805 10.99 -47.52 18.02
N LYS A 806 11.01 -46.72 16.95
CA LYS A 806 10.86 -47.19 15.56
C LYS A 806 11.86 -48.28 15.16
N ASN A 807 13.09 -48.21 15.68
CA ASN A 807 14.16 -49.17 15.37
C ASN A 807 14.30 -50.29 16.42
N ILE A 808 13.46 -50.31 17.47
CA ILE A 808 13.52 -51.33 18.53
C ILE A 808 12.56 -52.47 18.18
N PRO A 809 13.04 -53.68 17.87
CA PRO A 809 12.16 -54.81 17.51
C PRO A 809 11.17 -55.15 18.64
N GLY A 810 9.91 -55.37 18.29
CA GLY A 810 8.86 -55.75 19.24
C GLY A 810 8.31 -54.62 20.11
N SER A 811 8.77 -53.37 19.93
CA SER A 811 8.28 -52.21 20.68
C SER A 811 6.78 -51.98 20.49
N ILE A 812 6.27 -52.20 19.28
CA ILE A 812 4.83 -52.08 18.99
C ILE A 812 3.98 -53.09 19.80
N SER A 813 4.43 -54.33 19.92
CA SER A 813 3.76 -55.38 20.69
C SER A 813 3.72 -55.04 22.18
N ASN A 814 4.83 -54.51 22.71
CA ASN A 814 4.94 -54.09 24.11
C ASN A 814 4.00 -52.92 24.44
N LEU A 815 3.83 -51.97 23.52
CA LEU A 815 2.89 -50.86 23.68
C LEU A 815 1.45 -51.34 23.73
N TYR A 816 1.07 -52.30 22.86
CA TYR A 816 -0.26 -52.91 22.91
C TYR A 816 -0.51 -53.72 24.18
N PHE A 817 0.47 -54.52 24.64
CA PHE A 817 0.34 -55.30 25.87
C PHE A 817 0.16 -54.41 27.11
N SER A 818 0.82 -53.25 27.12
CA SER A 818 0.80 -52.33 28.26
C SER A 818 -0.16 -51.14 28.09
N ILE A 819 -1.05 -51.16 27.09
CA ILE A 819 -1.89 -50.00 26.70
C ILE A 819 -2.79 -49.45 27.81
N VAL A 820 -3.01 -50.24 28.87
CA VAL A 820 -3.79 -49.88 30.05
C VAL A 820 -3.17 -48.72 30.84
N THR A 821 -1.85 -48.57 30.84
CA THR A 821 -1.13 -47.48 31.53
C THR A 821 -0.69 -46.38 30.55
N ASN A 822 -0.82 -45.11 30.92
CA ASN A 822 -0.48 -43.95 30.06
C ASN A 822 -1.10 -44.06 28.65
N ARG A 823 -2.37 -44.48 28.59
CA ARG A 823 -3.05 -44.90 27.36
C ARG A 823 -3.00 -43.87 26.23
N GLN A 824 -3.29 -42.61 26.52
CA GLN A 824 -3.32 -41.54 25.51
C GLN A 824 -1.96 -41.32 24.84
N LEU A 825 -0.86 -41.34 25.63
CA LEU A 825 0.50 -41.26 25.09
C LEU A 825 0.84 -42.48 24.23
N LYS A 826 0.44 -43.67 24.66
CA LYS A 826 0.70 -44.91 23.92
C LYS A 826 -0.09 -44.96 22.62
N LEU A 827 -1.37 -44.57 22.63
CA LEU A 827 -2.17 -44.43 21.41
C LEU A 827 -1.57 -43.40 20.47
N SER A 828 -1.16 -42.23 20.98
CA SER A 828 -0.48 -41.22 20.15
C SER A 828 0.83 -41.72 19.56
N THR A 829 1.64 -42.47 20.33
CA THR A 829 2.85 -43.13 19.80
C THR A 829 2.51 -44.15 18.71
N LEU A 830 1.53 -45.00 18.96
CA LEU A 830 1.13 -46.07 18.05
C LEU A 830 0.68 -45.52 16.70
N ARG A 831 0.01 -44.35 16.67
CA ARG A 831 -0.35 -43.63 15.44
C ARG A 831 0.82 -43.48 14.47
N PHE A 832 2.02 -43.18 14.97
CA PHE A 832 3.22 -43.00 14.13
C PHE A 832 4.02 -44.28 13.97
N LEU A 833 4.04 -45.16 14.98
CA LEU A 833 4.86 -46.36 14.98
C LEU A 833 4.43 -47.39 13.92
N HIS A 834 3.14 -47.41 13.54
CA HIS A 834 2.63 -48.27 12.45
C HIS A 834 3.22 -47.96 11.07
N LYS A 835 3.88 -46.80 10.90
CA LYS A 835 4.69 -46.51 9.71
C LYS A 835 5.92 -47.43 9.60
N TYR A 836 6.41 -47.96 10.72
CA TYR A 836 7.67 -48.69 10.84
C TYR A 836 7.50 -50.15 11.24
N GLN A 837 6.47 -50.48 12.02
CA GLN A 837 6.23 -51.81 12.57
C GLN A 837 4.76 -52.19 12.45
N ASN A 838 4.46 -53.47 12.19
CA ASN A 838 3.08 -53.97 12.10
C ASN A 838 2.76 -54.89 13.28
N HIS A 839 1.51 -54.88 13.75
CA HIS A 839 1.04 -55.78 14.81
C HIS A 839 -0.25 -56.50 14.41
N GLN A 840 -0.23 -57.84 14.40
CA GLN A 840 -1.33 -58.66 13.87
C GLN A 840 -2.68 -58.46 14.59
N LYS A 841 -2.66 -58.23 15.92
CA LYS A 841 -3.88 -58.02 16.74
C LYS A 841 -4.22 -56.55 16.97
N ALA A 842 -3.59 -55.62 16.24
CA ALA A 842 -3.81 -54.18 16.42
C ALA A 842 -5.30 -53.81 16.27
N LEU A 843 -5.93 -54.29 15.20
CA LEU A 843 -7.33 -53.98 14.90
C LEU A 843 -8.29 -54.52 15.95
N GLU A 844 -8.07 -55.74 16.44
CA GLU A 844 -8.90 -56.35 17.49
C GLU A 844 -8.88 -55.51 18.77
N ILE A 845 -7.68 -55.10 19.21
CA ILE A 845 -7.49 -54.31 20.44
C ILE A 845 -8.10 -52.91 20.29
N LEU A 846 -7.85 -52.23 19.16
CA LEU A 846 -8.34 -50.86 18.95
C LEU A 846 -9.86 -50.82 18.76
N CYS A 847 -10.44 -51.80 18.06
CA CYS A 847 -11.90 -51.91 17.94
C CYS A 847 -12.56 -52.18 19.30
N GLN A 848 -11.91 -52.95 20.16
CA GLN A 848 -12.39 -53.17 21.53
C GLN A 848 -12.39 -51.87 22.34
N LEU A 849 -11.34 -51.05 22.24
CA LEU A 849 -11.30 -49.73 22.90
C LEU A 849 -12.41 -48.79 22.43
N ILE A 850 -12.75 -48.80 21.13
CA ILE A 850 -13.87 -48.03 20.59
C ILE A 850 -15.20 -48.54 21.15
N LYS A 851 -15.41 -49.87 21.21
CA LYS A 851 -16.61 -50.48 21.81
C LYS A 851 -16.77 -50.15 23.29
N ASP A 852 -15.66 -50.09 24.01
CA ASP A 852 -15.63 -49.77 25.43
C ASP A 852 -15.67 -48.25 25.71
N ASN A 853 -15.75 -47.41 24.66
CA ASN A 853 -15.74 -45.94 24.73
C ASN A 853 -14.51 -45.35 25.45
N GLN A 854 -13.35 -46.02 25.30
CA GLN A 854 -12.09 -45.63 25.95
C GLN A 854 -11.13 -44.98 24.96
N ASP A 855 -10.93 -43.65 25.06
CA ASP A 855 -10.09 -42.86 24.13
C ASP A 855 -10.42 -43.16 22.65
N SER A 856 -11.72 -43.30 22.34
CA SER A 856 -12.24 -43.86 21.09
C SER A 856 -11.79 -43.09 19.83
N ASP A 857 -11.69 -41.77 19.91
CA ASP A 857 -11.22 -40.94 18.78
C ASP A 857 -9.72 -41.11 18.52
N LEU A 858 -8.90 -41.26 19.57
CA LEU A 858 -7.47 -41.58 19.43
C LEU A 858 -7.30 -42.99 18.88
N ALA A 859 -8.06 -43.97 19.38
CA ALA A 859 -8.05 -45.34 18.86
C ALA A 859 -8.42 -45.37 17.37
N ALA A 860 -9.42 -44.59 16.95
CA ALA A 860 -9.81 -44.44 15.55
C ALA A 860 -8.66 -43.92 14.67
N ILE A 861 -7.97 -42.87 15.13
CA ILE A 861 -6.79 -42.32 14.44
C ILE A 861 -5.71 -43.41 14.30
N VAL A 862 -5.44 -44.18 15.36
CA VAL A 862 -4.45 -45.27 15.30
C VAL A 862 -4.87 -46.37 14.32
N ILE A 863 -6.17 -46.69 14.22
CA ILE A 863 -6.69 -47.64 13.20
C ILE A 863 -6.33 -47.14 11.80
N GLY A 864 -6.56 -45.85 11.51
CA GLY A 864 -6.24 -45.25 10.21
C GLY A 864 -4.76 -45.42 9.82
N SER A 865 -3.85 -45.29 10.79
CA SER A 865 -2.42 -45.56 10.58
C SER A 865 -2.05 -47.04 10.49
N ALA A 866 -2.72 -47.91 11.27
CA ALA A 866 -2.39 -49.32 11.42
C ALA A 866 -2.79 -50.19 10.23
N VAL A 867 -3.84 -49.78 9.52
CA VAL A 867 -4.40 -50.54 8.41
C VAL A 867 -3.47 -50.52 7.21
N SER A 868 -3.28 -51.67 6.54
CA SER A 868 -2.45 -51.76 5.32
C SER A 868 -3.16 -51.26 4.06
N ASP A 869 -4.46 -51.51 3.91
CA ASP A 869 -5.24 -51.24 2.71
C ASP A 869 -6.63 -50.65 3.01
N PHE A 870 -7.22 -50.00 2.00
CA PHE A 870 -8.55 -49.39 2.15
C PHE A 870 -9.67 -50.41 2.44
N GLN A 871 -9.53 -51.67 2.00
CA GLN A 871 -10.55 -52.70 2.16
C GLN A 871 -10.81 -53.05 3.63
N GLN A 872 -9.78 -52.99 4.48
CA GLN A 872 -9.93 -53.21 5.92
C GLN A 872 -10.77 -52.11 6.59
N ILE A 873 -10.56 -50.83 6.24
CA ILE A 873 -11.38 -49.72 6.76
C ILE A 873 -12.81 -49.81 6.19
N GLN A 874 -12.94 -50.15 4.91
CA GLN A 874 -14.25 -50.39 4.28
C GLN A 874 -15.06 -51.44 5.05
N LYS A 875 -14.46 -52.60 5.37
CA LYS A 875 -15.14 -53.64 6.18
C LYS A 875 -15.59 -53.13 7.55
N LEU A 876 -14.79 -52.29 8.22
CA LEU A 876 -15.14 -51.71 9.52
C LEU A 876 -16.33 -50.75 9.41
N ILE A 877 -16.35 -49.91 8.37
CA ILE A 877 -17.46 -49.00 8.08
C ILE A 877 -18.71 -49.79 7.71
N ASP A 878 -18.61 -50.76 6.80
CA ASP A 878 -19.77 -51.56 6.36
C ASP A 878 -20.40 -52.35 7.53
N GLN A 879 -19.60 -52.82 8.48
CA GLN A 879 -20.08 -53.50 9.69
C GLN A 879 -20.73 -52.54 10.70
N ASN A 880 -20.29 -51.29 10.76
CA ASN A 880 -20.75 -50.29 11.73
C ASN A 880 -20.94 -48.92 11.05
N PRO A 881 -21.92 -48.78 10.14
CA PRO A 881 -21.96 -47.67 9.20
C PRO A 881 -22.43 -46.35 9.82
N ASN A 882 -22.76 -46.33 11.12
CA ASN A 882 -23.13 -45.12 11.86
C ASN A 882 -22.05 -44.71 12.88
N GLN A 883 -20.92 -45.42 12.93
CA GLN A 883 -19.86 -45.15 13.90
C GLN A 883 -18.91 -44.07 13.35
N TYR A 884 -19.00 -42.84 13.88
CA TYR A 884 -18.17 -41.69 13.49
C TYR A 884 -16.66 -42.00 13.50
N GLN A 885 -16.20 -42.77 14.49
CA GLN A 885 -14.80 -43.14 14.66
C GLN A 885 -14.22 -43.86 13.43
N PHE A 886 -14.97 -44.72 12.72
CA PHE A 886 -14.42 -45.40 11.55
C PHE A 886 -14.26 -44.47 10.34
N TYR A 887 -15.06 -43.41 10.25
CA TYR A 887 -14.84 -42.34 9.27
C TYR A 887 -13.63 -41.46 9.65
N GLN A 888 -13.38 -41.24 10.95
CA GLN A 888 -12.16 -40.59 11.43
C GLN A 888 -10.90 -41.43 11.12
N ALA A 889 -10.99 -42.75 11.25
CA ALA A 889 -9.93 -43.67 10.83
C ALA A 889 -9.68 -43.58 9.32
N LEU A 890 -10.75 -43.49 8.52
CA LEU A 890 -10.63 -43.27 7.08
C LEU A 890 -9.93 -41.93 6.80
N LYS A 891 -10.34 -40.83 7.44
CA LYS A 891 -9.68 -39.53 7.28
C LYS A 891 -8.18 -39.60 7.50
N GLU A 892 -7.75 -40.18 8.62
CA GLU A 892 -6.34 -40.37 8.92
C GLU A 892 -5.61 -41.22 7.85
N PHE A 893 -6.22 -42.32 7.42
CA PHE A 893 -5.67 -43.18 6.36
C PHE A 893 -5.44 -42.40 5.06
N THR A 894 -6.39 -41.55 4.68
CA THR A 894 -6.32 -40.73 3.46
C THR A 894 -5.31 -39.59 3.55
N GLU A 895 -5.02 -39.11 4.76
CA GLU A 895 -3.99 -38.08 4.99
C GLU A 895 -2.57 -38.67 4.97
N ILE A 896 -2.39 -39.91 5.42
CA ILE A 896 -1.07 -40.56 5.52
C ILE A 896 -0.69 -41.31 4.23
N LYS A 897 -1.64 -41.98 3.57
CA LYS A 897 -1.35 -42.87 2.43
C LYS A 897 -1.74 -42.26 1.10
N GLN A 898 -0.85 -42.41 0.11
CA GLN A 898 -1.21 -42.15 -1.29
C GLN A 898 -2.15 -43.24 -1.79
N ILE A 899 -3.29 -42.82 -2.35
CA ILE A 899 -4.30 -43.73 -2.89
C ILE A 899 -4.12 -43.84 -4.39
N ALA A 900 -3.88 -45.07 -4.87
CA ALA A 900 -3.67 -45.35 -6.30
C ALA A 900 -4.90 -45.09 -7.17
N ASN A 901 -6.12 -45.23 -6.63
CA ASN A 901 -7.37 -44.96 -7.34
C ASN A 901 -8.31 -44.06 -6.53
N PRO A 902 -8.10 -42.74 -6.56
CA PRO A 902 -8.89 -41.79 -5.76
C PRO A 902 -10.37 -41.76 -6.17
N ILE A 903 -10.70 -42.07 -7.44
CA ILE A 903 -12.08 -42.07 -7.96
C ILE A 903 -12.92 -43.14 -7.28
N ASN A 904 -12.39 -44.37 -7.14
CA ASN A 904 -13.13 -45.47 -6.52
C ASN A 904 -13.41 -45.19 -5.04
N VAL A 905 -12.43 -44.63 -4.32
CA VAL A 905 -12.60 -44.28 -2.90
C VAL A 905 -13.59 -43.11 -2.76
N ALA A 906 -13.52 -42.11 -3.62
CA ALA A 906 -14.49 -41.02 -3.65
C ALA A 906 -15.93 -41.51 -3.90
N LYS A 907 -16.13 -42.42 -4.87
CA LYS A 907 -17.45 -43.04 -5.12
C LYS A 907 -17.98 -43.77 -3.89
N TYR A 908 -17.14 -44.59 -3.26
CA TYR A 908 -17.52 -45.28 -2.02
C TYR A 908 -17.92 -44.30 -0.92
N ILE A 909 -17.16 -43.22 -0.72
CA ILE A 909 -17.50 -42.19 0.29
C ILE A 909 -18.87 -41.58 -0.01
N LEU A 910 -19.16 -41.25 -1.27
CA LEU A 910 -20.46 -40.68 -1.66
C LEU A 910 -21.61 -41.69 -1.47
N GLU A 911 -21.39 -42.97 -1.74
CA GLU A 911 -22.36 -44.04 -1.47
C GLU A 911 -22.66 -44.17 0.04
N GLN A 912 -21.65 -44.09 0.89
CA GLN A 912 -21.79 -44.23 2.34
C GLN A 912 -22.57 -43.09 2.99
N VAL A 913 -22.53 -41.89 2.42
CA VAL A 913 -23.19 -40.69 2.97
C VAL A 913 -24.70 -40.67 2.66
N ASN A 914 -25.17 -41.49 1.71
CA ASN A 914 -26.56 -41.44 1.29
C ASN A 914 -27.52 -41.81 2.43
N GLY A 915 -28.36 -40.86 2.86
CA GLY A 915 -29.31 -41.05 3.96
C GLY A 915 -28.69 -41.01 5.37
N LYS A 916 -27.44 -40.57 5.50
CA LYS A 916 -26.75 -40.41 6.80
C LYS A 916 -26.96 -39.03 7.43
N ASP A 917 -26.63 -38.94 8.71
CA ASP A 917 -26.70 -37.72 9.50
C ASP A 917 -25.66 -36.67 9.05
N LYS A 918 -25.84 -35.45 9.55
CA LYS A 918 -24.98 -34.30 9.24
C LYS A 918 -23.52 -34.57 9.64
N THR A 919 -23.29 -35.25 10.76
CA THR A 919 -21.96 -35.50 11.30
C THR A 919 -21.12 -36.34 10.33
N ILE A 920 -21.69 -37.44 9.82
CA ILE A 920 -21.04 -38.30 8.83
C ILE A 920 -20.84 -37.57 7.50
N ALA A 921 -21.85 -36.83 7.03
CA ALA A 921 -21.73 -36.07 5.78
C ALA A 921 -20.61 -35.00 5.83
N THR A 922 -20.45 -34.32 6.98
CA THR A 922 -19.37 -33.34 7.17
C THR A 922 -17.99 -33.99 7.17
N ILE A 923 -17.77 -35.06 7.94
CA ILE A 923 -16.45 -35.72 7.95
C ILE A 923 -16.11 -36.34 6.60
N CYS A 924 -17.09 -36.94 5.91
CA CYS A 924 -16.90 -37.41 4.53
C CYS A 924 -16.57 -36.26 3.57
N GLY A 925 -17.14 -35.07 3.77
CA GLY A 925 -16.79 -33.87 3.01
C GLY A 925 -15.34 -33.43 3.24
N ASP A 926 -14.87 -33.49 4.48
CA ASP A 926 -13.47 -33.21 4.81
C ASP A 926 -12.51 -34.24 4.20
N ILE A 927 -12.85 -35.54 4.24
CA ILE A 927 -12.07 -36.62 3.60
C ILE A 927 -11.99 -36.39 2.09
N LEU A 928 -13.13 -36.13 1.45
CA LEU A 928 -13.22 -35.83 0.03
C LEU A 928 -12.42 -34.57 -0.34
N GLY A 929 -12.44 -33.55 0.52
CA GLY A 929 -11.68 -32.31 0.35
C GLY A 929 -10.17 -32.55 0.42
N GLY A 930 -9.73 -33.42 1.33
CA GLY A 930 -8.34 -33.89 1.40
C GLY A 930 -7.89 -34.54 0.09
N PHE A 931 -8.72 -35.39 -0.51
CA PHE A 931 -8.44 -35.98 -1.83
C PHE A 931 -8.45 -34.96 -2.95
N LEU A 932 -9.45 -34.08 -2.96
CA LEU A 932 -9.60 -33.07 -4.00
C LEU A 932 -8.39 -32.15 -4.06
N LYS A 933 -7.79 -31.82 -2.90
CA LYS A 933 -6.54 -31.09 -2.81
C LYS A 933 -5.35 -31.81 -3.45
N GLN A 934 -5.31 -33.14 -3.38
CA GLN A 934 -4.19 -33.95 -3.91
C GLN A 934 -4.39 -34.34 -5.38
N SER A 935 -5.63 -34.52 -5.84
CA SER A 935 -5.96 -35.12 -7.15
C SER A 935 -7.15 -34.45 -7.83
N TYR A 936 -7.16 -33.11 -7.85
CA TYR A 936 -8.26 -32.31 -8.41
C TYR A 936 -8.65 -32.73 -9.83
N GLN A 937 -7.68 -32.81 -10.74
CA GLN A 937 -7.93 -33.12 -12.16
C GLN A 937 -8.66 -34.46 -12.37
N SER A 938 -8.39 -35.46 -11.51
CA SER A 938 -9.03 -36.78 -11.61
C SER A 938 -10.42 -36.83 -10.96
N LEU A 939 -10.71 -35.96 -10.00
CA LEU A 939 -11.94 -35.98 -9.22
C LEU A 939 -12.95 -34.91 -9.63
N GLU A 940 -12.50 -33.86 -10.32
CA GLU A 940 -13.31 -32.70 -10.69
C GLU A 940 -14.64 -33.11 -11.34
N GLN A 941 -14.60 -33.95 -12.37
CA GLN A 941 -15.79 -34.39 -13.08
C GLN A 941 -16.78 -35.11 -12.15
N LEU A 942 -16.28 -36.05 -11.32
CA LEU A 942 -17.10 -36.80 -10.38
C LEU A 942 -17.80 -35.88 -9.37
N ILE A 943 -17.08 -34.90 -8.83
CA ILE A 943 -17.63 -33.96 -7.84
C ILE A 943 -18.74 -33.11 -8.46
N PHE A 944 -18.48 -32.49 -9.61
CA PHE A 944 -19.45 -31.60 -10.26
C PHE A 944 -20.66 -32.35 -10.84
N GLU A 945 -20.50 -33.59 -11.29
CA GLU A 945 -21.64 -34.46 -11.65
C GLU A 945 -22.47 -34.83 -10.41
N SER A 946 -21.81 -35.12 -9.29
CA SER A 946 -22.47 -35.48 -8.03
C SER A 946 -23.25 -34.34 -7.39
N LEU A 947 -22.96 -33.07 -7.74
CA LEU A 947 -23.80 -31.93 -7.34
C LEU A 947 -25.22 -32.00 -7.90
N LYS A 948 -25.47 -32.76 -8.97
CA LYS A 948 -26.81 -32.97 -9.55
C LYS A 948 -27.55 -34.15 -8.93
N ASN A 949 -26.94 -34.84 -7.97
CA ASN A 949 -27.54 -36.02 -7.34
C ASN A 949 -28.79 -35.64 -6.52
N PRO A 950 -29.86 -36.46 -6.51
CA PRO A 950 -31.07 -36.18 -5.71
C PRO A 950 -30.82 -36.16 -4.20
N SER A 951 -29.81 -36.88 -3.69
CA SER A 951 -29.50 -36.96 -2.26
C SER A 951 -28.86 -35.66 -1.73
N GLN A 952 -29.49 -35.05 -0.72
CA GLN A 952 -29.00 -33.82 -0.08
C GLN A 952 -27.64 -34.04 0.58
N SER A 953 -27.45 -35.19 1.25
CA SER A 953 -26.21 -35.54 1.94
C SER A 953 -25.02 -35.60 0.98
N ILE A 954 -25.23 -36.18 -0.22
CA ILE A 954 -24.20 -36.26 -1.28
C ILE A 954 -23.85 -34.86 -1.79
N ARG A 955 -24.85 -34.04 -2.14
CA ARG A 955 -24.61 -32.66 -2.60
C ARG A 955 -23.83 -31.85 -1.57
N TYR A 956 -24.25 -31.92 -0.30
CA TYR A 956 -23.58 -31.23 0.81
C TYR A 956 -22.12 -31.67 0.98
N THR A 957 -21.85 -32.98 0.98
CA THR A 957 -20.48 -33.53 1.07
C THR A 957 -19.58 -33.06 -0.07
N CYS A 958 -20.09 -33.05 -1.31
CA CYS A 958 -19.37 -32.50 -2.46
C CYS A 958 -19.05 -31.02 -2.26
N ILE A 959 -20.00 -30.21 -1.82
CA ILE A 959 -19.79 -28.77 -1.61
C ILE A 959 -18.81 -28.49 -0.46
N GLN A 960 -18.93 -29.23 0.65
CA GLN A 960 -18.01 -29.13 1.78
C GLN A 960 -16.56 -29.41 1.37
N SER A 961 -16.34 -30.34 0.42
CA SER A 961 -15.01 -30.66 -0.10
C SER A 961 -14.34 -29.51 -0.86
N LEU A 962 -15.12 -28.64 -1.51
CA LEU A 962 -14.62 -27.53 -2.31
C LEU A 962 -13.90 -26.46 -1.47
N LYS A 963 -14.13 -26.41 -0.15
CA LYS A 963 -13.41 -25.54 0.77
C LYS A 963 -11.88 -25.69 0.71
N TYR A 964 -11.38 -26.87 0.33
CA TYR A 964 -9.98 -27.24 0.49
C TYR A 964 -9.07 -26.94 -0.72
N THR A 965 -9.61 -26.43 -1.82
CA THR A 965 -8.86 -26.08 -3.03
C THR A 965 -9.49 -24.86 -3.73
N HIS A 966 -8.67 -24.03 -4.39
CA HIS A 966 -9.13 -22.89 -5.19
C HIS A 966 -9.26 -23.22 -6.68
N GLN A 967 -8.84 -24.42 -7.11
CA GLN A 967 -8.75 -24.79 -8.53
C GLN A 967 -10.11 -24.84 -9.25
N TRP A 968 -11.22 -24.87 -8.51
CA TRP A 968 -12.57 -24.82 -9.07
C TRP A 968 -13.11 -23.41 -9.31
N SER A 969 -12.34 -22.35 -9.05
CA SER A 969 -12.82 -20.96 -9.14
C SER A 969 -13.44 -20.60 -10.50
N GLN A 970 -12.92 -21.18 -11.60
CA GLN A 970 -13.47 -21.02 -12.96
C GLN A 970 -14.90 -21.60 -13.12
N LYS A 971 -15.29 -22.53 -12.24
CA LYS A 971 -16.63 -23.16 -12.20
C LYS A 971 -17.51 -22.61 -11.09
N ALA A 972 -17.13 -21.51 -10.44
CA ALA A 972 -17.89 -20.91 -9.34
C ALA A 972 -19.35 -20.58 -9.72
N GLN A 973 -19.61 -20.30 -11.00
CA GLN A 973 -20.96 -20.03 -11.52
C GLN A 973 -21.97 -21.16 -11.19
N ILE A 974 -21.55 -22.43 -11.21
CA ILE A 974 -22.42 -23.56 -10.87
C ILE A 974 -22.95 -23.44 -9.44
N LEU A 975 -22.08 -23.09 -8.49
CA LEU A 975 -22.49 -22.94 -7.08
C LEU A 975 -23.40 -21.72 -6.88
N LEU A 976 -23.19 -20.65 -7.66
CA LEU A 976 -24.00 -19.44 -7.58
C LEU A 976 -25.40 -19.65 -8.13
N GLU A 977 -25.54 -20.39 -9.22
CA GLU A 977 -26.84 -20.83 -9.73
C GLU A 977 -27.54 -21.75 -8.73
N MET A 978 -26.79 -22.59 -7.99
CA MET A 978 -27.35 -23.39 -6.90
C MET A 978 -27.85 -22.54 -5.73
N LEU A 979 -27.23 -21.39 -5.41
CA LEU A 979 -27.73 -20.50 -4.35
C LEU A 979 -29.16 -20.00 -4.60
N GLN A 980 -29.57 -19.88 -5.85
CA GLN A 980 -30.92 -19.42 -6.22
C GLN A 980 -31.95 -20.54 -6.23
N ASN A 981 -31.53 -21.76 -6.59
CA ASN A 981 -32.45 -22.87 -6.84
C ASN A 981 -32.55 -23.85 -5.67
N GLU A 982 -31.53 -23.94 -4.82
CA GLU A 982 -31.48 -24.90 -3.72
C GLU A 982 -32.30 -24.42 -2.52
N LYS A 983 -33.10 -25.33 -1.96
CA LYS A 983 -33.93 -25.04 -0.78
C LYS A 983 -33.29 -25.51 0.51
N ASP A 984 -32.32 -26.40 0.49
CA ASP A 984 -31.70 -26.91 1.71
C ASP A 984 -30.75 -25.89 2.37
N LEU A 985 -31.00 -25.51 3.63
CA LEU A 985 -30.18 -24.55 4.36
C LEU A 985 -28.73 -25.02 4.56
N GLN A 986 -28.50 -26.32 4.71
CA GLN A 986 -27.16 -26.87 4.93
C GLN A 986 -26.33 -26.80 3.66
N ILE A 987 -26.94 -27.11 2.51
CA ILE A 987 -26.31 -26.99 1.20
C ILE A 987 -25.94 -25.53 0.94
N LEU A 988 -26.90 -24.61 1.12
CA LEU A 988 -26.64 -23.16 0.96
C LEU A 988 -25.50 -22.68 1.88
N THR A 989 -25.50 -23.11 3.14
CA THR A 989 -24.44 -22.77 4.11
C THR A 989 -23.08 -23.32 3.66
N GLY A 990 -23.05 -24.55 3.14
CA GLY A 990 -21.85 -25.15 2.57
C GLY A 990 -21.31 -24.36 1.39
N ILE A 991 -22.20 -23.93 0.47
CA ILE A 991 -21.83 -23.14 -0.70
C ILE A 991 -21.19 -21.82 -0.26
N ILE A 992 -21.84 -21.09 0.65
CA ILE A 992 -21.31 -19.82 1.15
C ILE A 992 -19.94 -20.02 1.80
N LYS A 993 -19.76 -21.06 2.63
CA LYS A 993 -18.44 -21.36 3.23
C LYS A 993 -17.37 -21.65 2.18
N ALA A 994 -17.69 -22.39 1.12
CA ALA A 994 -16.76 -22.68 0.03
C ALA A 994 -16.39 -21.41 -0.74
N LEU A 995 -17.38 -20.54 -1.03
CA LEU A 995 -17.17 -19.24 -1.67
C LEU A 995 -16.35 -18.30 -0.79
N THR A 996 -16.66 -18.16 0.50
CA THR A 996 -15.92 -17.30 1.45
C THR A 996 -14.44 -17.65 1.51
N GLN A 997 -14.08 -18.94 1.51
CA GLN A 997 -12.70 -19.40 1.57
C GLN A 997 -11.92 -19.15 0.27
N ASN A 998 -12.62 -19.06 -0.87
CA ASN A 998 -12.01 -18.94 -2.19
C ASN A 998 -12.37 -17.64 -2.93
N ILE A 999 -13.03 -16.68 -2.26
CA ILE A 999 -13.53 -15.42 -2.86
C ILE A 999 -12.41 -14.61 -3.52
N GLN A 1000 -11.17 -14.82 -3.08
CA GLN A 1000 -10.01 -14.14 -3.66
C GLN A 1000 -9.74 -14.50 -5.12
N HIS A 1001 -10.24 -15.64 -5.57
CA HIS A 1001 -10.01 -16.19 -6.89
C HIS A 1001 -11.26 -16.15 -7.80
N ILE A 1002 -12.35 -15.52 -7.35
CA ILE A 1002 -13.65 -15.48 -8.04
C ILE A 1002 -13.94 -14.03 -8.49
N TYR A 1003 -14.22 -13.82 -9.78
CA TYR A 1003 -14.47 -12.50 -10.39
C TYR A 1003 -15.86 -12.43 -11.01
N LEU A 1004 -16.78 -11.63 -10.46
CA LEU A 1004 -18.17 -11.58 -10.94
C LEU A 1004 -18.88 -10.24 -10.68
N ASN A 1005 -19.37 -9.60 -11.74
CA ASN A 1005 -20.01 -8.27 -11.64
C ASN A 1005 -21.44 -8.30 -11.03
N ASN A 1006 -22.11 -9.47 -10.96
CA ASN A 1006 -23.52 -9.62 -10.52
C ASN A 1006 -23.69 -10.46 -9.24
N PHE A 1007 -22.67 -10.51 -8.38
CA PHE A 1007 -22.64 -11.38 -7.22
C PHE A 1007 -23.83 -11.20 -6.25
N ILE A 1008 -24.30 -9.96 -6.07
CA ILE A 1008 -25.41 -9.63 -5.17
C ILE A 1008 -26.71 -10.31 -5.60
N GLN A 1009 -26.97 -10.43 -6.91
CA GLN A 1009 -28.18 -11.05 -7.43
C GLN A 1009 -28.28 -12.53 -7.05
N TYR A 1010 -27.14 -13.22 -6.94
CA TYR A 1010 -27.09 -14.61 -6.49
C TYR A 1010 -27.25 -14.75 -4.97
N LEU A 1011 -26.73 -13.78 -4.19
CA LEU A 1011 -26.83 -13.79 -2.74
C LEU A 1011 -28.20 -13.34 -2.20
N LYS A 1012 -28.97 -12.58 -2.99
CA LYS A 1012 -30.24 -11.98 -2.57
C LYS A 1012 -31.20 -12.97 -1.89
N TYR A 1013 -31.32 -14.18 -2.44
CA TYR A 1013 -32.14 -15.23 -1.85
C TYR A 1013 -31.67 -15.61 -0.44
N CYS A 1014 -30.36 -15.81 -0.24
CA CYS A 1014 -29.78 -16.14 1.06
C CYS A 1014 -29.89 -14.99 2.07
N LEU A 1015 -29.62 -13.75 1.63
CA LEU A 1015 -29.68 -12.55 2.48
C LEU A 1015 -31.09 -12.30 3.03
N ARG A 1016 -32.14 -12.66 2.27
CA ARG A 1016 -33.55 -12.41 2.62
C ARG A 1016 -34.28 -13.64 3.17
N ARG A 1017 -33.58 -14.76 3.42
CA ARG A 1017 -34.21 -15.99 3.87
C ARG A 1017 -34.43 -15.98 5.38
N TYR A 1018 -35.68 -15.98 5.84
CA TYR A 1018 -36.08 -16.07 7.26
C TYR A 1018 -36.86 -17.36 7.50
N GLU A 1019 -36.46 -18.14 8.51
CA GLU A 1019 -37.16 -19.36 8.93
C GLU A 1019 -37.42 -19.32 10.45
N GLU A 1020 -38.30 -18.39 10.85
CA GLU A 1020 -38.67 -18.20 12.25
C GLU A 1020 -39.67 -19.26 12.72
N LYS A 1021 -39.37 -19.88 13.85
CA LYS A 1021 -40.22 -20.82 14.57
C LYS A 1021 -40.41 -20.32 16.00
N GLU A 1022 -41.63 -20.41 16.51
CA GLU A 1022 -41.93 -20.12 17.91
C GLU A 1022 -42.05 -21.44 18.66
N LEU A 1023 -41.14 -21.66 19.61
CA LEU A 1023 -41.20 -22.77 20.55
C LEU A 1023 -41.88 -22.27 21.82
N ASN A 1024 -43.07 -22.79 22.09
CA ASN A 1024 -43.87 -22.40 23.23
C ASN A 1024 -43.67 -23.39 24.39
N PHE A 1025 -43.13 -22.91 25.50
CA PHE A 1025 -42.91 -23.63 26.76
C PHE A 1025 -43.85 -23.13 27.88
N GLY A 1026 -45.07 -22.69 27.53
CA GLY A 1026 -46.05 -22.13 28.47
C GLY A 1026 -45.95 -20.60 28.54
N ASN A 1027 -45.45 -20.05 29.66
CA ASN A 1027 -45.23 -18.61 29.80
C ASN A 1027 -43.97 -18.11 29.07
N PHE A 1028 -43.14 -19.03 28.58
CA PHE A 1028 -41.91 -18.72 27.83
C PHE A 1028 -42.11 -19.09 26.37
N VAL A 1029 -41.97 -18.10 25.49
CA VAL A 1029 -41.95 -18.30 24.03
C VAL A 1029 -40.54 -18.00 23.54
N GLU A 1030 -39.85 -19.03 23.08
CA GLU A 1030 -38.55 -18.88 22.42
C GLU A 1030 -38.77 -18.74 20.92
N LYS A 1031 -38.38 -17.60 20.34
CA LYS A 1031 -38.36 -17.42 18.88
C LYS A 1031 -36.99 -17.83 18.36
N ARG A 1032 -36.96 -18.78 17.44
CA ARG A 1032 -35.74 -19.31 16.84
C ARG A 1032 -35.79 -19.14 15.32
N ASP A 1033 -34.76 -18.55 14.74
CA ASP A 1033 -34.58 -18.47 13.29
C ASP A 1033 -33.51 -19.45 12.82
N ASP A 1034 -33.92 -20.48 12.09
CA ASP A 1034 -33.01 -21.52 11.60
C ASP A 1034 -32.12 -21.03 10.43
N ALA A 1035 -32.47 -19.92 9.77
CA ALA A 1035 -31.72 -19.35 8.65
C ALA A 1035 -30.72 -18.26 9.09
N LYS A 1036 -30.62 -17.94 10.39
CA LYS A 1036 -29.77 -16.84 10.90
C LYS A 1036 -28.29 -17.00 10.52
N ASP A 1037 -27.75 -18.22 10.62
CA ASP A 1037 -26.33 -18.50 10.38
C ASP A 1037 -26.00 -18.38 8.89
N LEU A 1038 -26.94 -18.77 8.02
CA LEU A 1038 -26.83 -18.59 6.57
C LEU A 1038 -26.75 -17.10 6.22
N ARG A 1039 -27.65 -16.27 6.80
CA ARG A 1039 -27.64 -14.81 6.58
C ARG A 1039 -26.36 -14.17 7.08
N SER A 1040 -25.92 -14.52 8.29
CA SER A 1040 -24.65 -14.02 8.87
C SER A 1040 -23.47 -14.26 7.92
N LEU A 1041 -23.28 -15.50 7.48
CA LEU A 1041 -22.22 -15.86 6.54
C LEU A 1041 -22.39 -15.19 5.16
N SER A 1042 -23.62 -14.95 4.72
CA SER A 1042 -23.90 -14.22 3.48
C SER A 1042 -23.43 -12.77 3.57
N PHE A 1043 -23.66 -12.11 4.71
CA PHE A 1043 -23.15 -10.75 4.95
C PHE A 1043 -21.62 -10.73 5.07
N ASP A 1044 -21.00 -11.70 5.74
CA ASP A 1044 -19.53 -11.80 5.80
C ASP A 1044 -18.91 -11.97 4.40
N LEU A 1045 -19.55 -12.78 3.55
CA LEU A 1045 -19.13 -12.96 2.16
C LEU A 1045 -19.29 -11.67 1.34
N LEU A 1046 -20.39 -10.94 1.52
CA LEU A 1046 -20.61 -9.63 0.90
C LEU A 1046 -19.61 -8.58 1.39
N GLU A 1047 -19.25 -8.60 2.68
CA GLU A 1047 -18.23 -7.73 3.27
C GLU A 1047 -16.86 -7.94 2.64
N LEU A 1048 -16.46 -9.19 2.37
CA LEU A 1048 -15.20 -9.53 1.70
C LEU A 1048 -15.22 -9.14 0.22
N PHE A 1049 -16.38 -9.23 -0.41
CA PHE A 1049 -16.55 -8.89 -1.83
C PHE A 1049 -16.42 -7.38 -2.09
N LEU A 1050 -16.89 -6.54 -1.16
CA LEU A 1050 -16.78 -5.08 -1.21
C LEU A 1050 -15.35 -4.54 -1.34
N ASP A 1051 -14.36 -5.26 -0.80
CA ASP A 1051 -12.95 -4.84 -0.84
C ASP A 1051 -12.33 -5.05 -2.24
N LYS A 1052 -12.97 -5.81 -3.12
CA LYS A 1052 -12.34 -6.30 -4.37
C LYS A 1052 -12.85 -5.66 -5.65
N GLN A 1053 -14.11 -5.20 -5.70
CA GLN A 1053 -14.71 -4.70 -6.94
C GLN A 1053 -15.39 -3.33 -6.77
N ASN A 1054 -15.43 -2.56 -7.86
CA ASN A 1054 -16.21 -1.33 -7.95
C ASN A 1054 -17.68 -1.67 -8.19
N ILE A 1055 -18.40 -1.94 -7.11
CA ILE A 1055 -19.81 -2.33 -7.13
C ILE A 1055 -20.69 -1.10 -6.88
N GLU A 1056 -21.89 -1.09 -7.47
CA GLU A 1056 -22.91 -0.09 -7.16
C GLU A 1056 -23.37 -0.21 -5.70
N LEU A 1057 -23.06 0.83 -4.92
CA LEU A 1057 -23.25 0.82 -3.46
C LEU A 1057 -24.74 0.81 -3.06
N ASN A 1058 -25.62 1.40 -3.88
CA ASN A 1058 -27.05 1.49 -3.58
C ASN A 1058 -27.72 0.12 -3.50
N ILE A 1059 -27.39 -0.78 -4.44
CA ILE A 1059 -27.94 -2.16 -4.44
C ILE A 1059 -27.52 -2.91 -3.17
N ILE A 1060 -26.31 -2.67 -2.68
CA ILE A 1060 -25.81 -3.27 -1.43
C ILE A 1060 -26.54 -2.69 -0.23
N LEU A 1061 -26.69 -1.37 -0.18
CA LEU A 1061 -27.35 -0.68 0.93
C LEU A 1061 -28.82 -1.11 1.07
N ASP A 1062 -29.52 -1.32 -0.03
CA ASP A 1062 -30.90 -1.84 -0.03
C ASP A 1062 -30.97 -3.20 0.69
N GLU A 1063 -30.08 -4.14 0.34
CA GLU A 1063 -30.05 -5.48 0.96
C GLU A 1063 -29.57 -5.44 2.42
N VAL A 1064 -28.66 -4.52 2.78
CA VAL A 1064 -28.13 -4.37 4.14
C VAL A 1064 -29.17 -3.76 5.08
N PHE A 1065 -29.92 -2.75 4.61
CA PHE A 1065 -30.93 -2.06 5.40
C PHE A 1065 -32.27 -2.79 5.46
N GLU A 1066 -32.55 -3.68 4.51
CA GLU A 1066 -33.76 -4.50 4.53
C GLU A 1066 -33.89 -5.27 5.85
N LYS A 1067 -35.01 -5.05 6.55
CA LYS A 1067 -35.33 -5.62 7.87
C LYS A 1067 -34.26 -5.41 8.96
N PHE A 1068 -33.30 -4.50 8.79
CA PHE A 1068 -32.23 -4.31 9.79
C PHE A 1068 -32.78 -3.83 11.13
N ILE A 1069 -33.83 -2.99 11.12
CA ILE A 1069 -34.53 -2.55 12.34
C ILE A 1069 -35.18 -3.74 13.07
N GLU A 1070 -35.71 -4.70 12.32
CA GLU A 1070 -36.47 -5.85 12.84
C GLU A 1070 -35.57 -6.99 13.33
N ASP A 1071 -34.35 -7.08 12.78
CA ASP A 1071 -33.40 -8.15 13.09
C ASP A 1071 -32.94 -8.05 14.55
N LYS A 1072 -32.91 -9.17 15.27
CA LYS A 1072 -32.60 -9.23 16.71
C LYS A 1072 -31.27 -9.93 17.03
N TYR A 1073 -30.61 -10.53 16.03
CA TYR A 1073 -29.42 -11.34 16.23
C TYR A 1073 -28.14 -10.52 15.99
N ASP A 1074 -27.20 -10.57 16.93
CA ASP A 1074 -25.92 -9.86 16.78
C ASP A 1074 -25.05 -10.44 15.67
N GLU A 1075 -25.18 -11.74 15.42
CA GLU A 1075 -24.49 -12.47 14.36
C GLU A 1075 -24.79 -11.91 12.95
N THR A 1076 -25.94 -11.26 12.75
CA THR A 1076 -26.30 -10.61 11.47
C THR A 1076 -26.13 -9.09 11.53
N ARG A 1077 -26.38 -8.46 12.69
CA ARG A 1077 -26.24 -7.01 12.88
C ARG A 1077 -24.79 -6.54 12.75
N ILE A 1078 -23.82 -7.24 13.34
CA ILE A 1078 -22.41 -6.84 13.31
C ILE A 1078 -21.86 -6.82 11.87
N PRO A 1079 -22.01 -7.88 11.06
CA PRO A 1079 -21.58 -7.86 9.64
C PRO A 1079 -22.21 -6.72 8.84
N ARG A 1080 -23.52 -6.44 9.03
CA ARG A 1080 -24.20 -5.31 8.39
C ARG A 1080 -23.59 -3.96 8.79
N LEU A 1081 -23.28 -3.76 10.07
CA LEU A 1081 -22.58 -2.55 10.54
C LEU A 1081 -21.18 -2.43 9.93
N ARG A 1082 -20.42 -3.53 9.81
CA ARG A 1082 -19.10 -3.51 9.16
C ARG A 1082 -19.21 -3.11 7.69
N ILE A 1083 -20.20 -3.64 6.96
CA ILE A 1083 -20.50 -3.23 5.58
C ILE A 1083 -20.80 -1.73 5.51
N VAL A 1084 -21.72 -1.21 6.34
CA VAL A 1084 -22.05 0.23 6.35
C VAL A 1084 -20.81 1.07 6.65
N MET A 1085 -19.97 0.68 7.62
CA MET A 1085 -18.73 1.39 7.93
C MET A 1085 -17.76 1.41 6.74
N LYS A 1086 -17.61 0.30 6.02
CA LYS A 1086 -16.77 0.24 4.80
C LYS A 1086 -17.32 1.17 3.72
N ILE A 1087 -18.63 1.19 3.52
CA ILE A 1087 -19.28 2.06 2.54
C ILE A 1087 -19.10 3.53 2.94
N VAL A 1088 -19.34 3.91 4.20
CA VAL A 1088 -19.11 5.30 4.67
C VAL A 1088 -17.67 5.75 4.47
N LYS A 1089 -16.68 4.87 4.64
CA LYS A 1089 -15.27 5.20 4.36
C LYS A 1089 -15.00 5.42 2.87
N LYS A 1090 -15.71 4.73 1.98
CA LYS A 1090 -15.54 4.81 0.51
C LYS A 1090 -16.34 5.97 -0.09
N ASP A 1091 -17.61 6.09 0.29
CA ASP A 1091 -18.56 7.12 -0.16
C ASP A 1091 -19.57 7.41 0.96
N PRO A 1092 -19.33 8.44 1.79
CA PRO A 1092 -20.27 8.86 2.82
C PRO A 1092 -21.64 9.26 2.27
N GLN A 1093 -21.72 9.81 1.05
CA GLN A 1093 -22.97 10.37 0.52
C GLN A 1093 -24.01 9.31 0.19
N ALA A 1094 -23.57 8.13 -0.30
CA ALA A 1094 -24.47 7.00 -0.54
C ALA A 1094 -25.28 6.59 0.70
N VAL A 1095 -24.74 6.82 1.90
CA VAL A 1095 -25.37 6.46 3.18
C VAL A 1095 -26.18 7.62 3.77
N VAL A 1096 -25.95 8.88 3.37
CA VAL A 1096 -26.65 10.06 3.91
C VAL A 1096 -28.16 9.96 3.74
N SER A 1097 -28.63 9.46 2.59
CA SER A 1097 -30.06 9.23 2.32
C SER A 1097 -30.72 8.23 3.30
N HIS A 1098 -29.91 7.43 4.01
CA HIS A 1098 -30.34 6.41 4.96
C HIS A 1098 -30.10 6.79 6.44
N VAL A 1099 -29.65 8.02 6.74
CA VAL A 1099 -29.35 8.48 8.11
C VAL A 1099 -30.55 8.35 9.05
N ALA A 1100 -31.77 8.60 8.56
CA ALA A 1100 -32.98 8.44 9.35
C ALA A 1100 -33.25 6.98 9.77
N ILE A 1101 -32.90 6.01 8.90
CA ILE A 1101 -32.99 4.58 9.19
C ILE A 1101 -31.91 4.19 10.20
N LEU A 1102 -30.68 4.64 9.97
CA LEU A 1102 -29.55 4.40 10.88
C LEU A 1102 -29.80 4.95 12.28
N ALA A 1103 -30.32 6.17 12.41
CA ALA A 1103 -30.66 6.76 13.70
C ALA A 1103 -31.67 5.90 14.47
N LYS A 1104 -32.71 5.39 13.79
CA LYS A 1104 -33.70 4.48 14.38
C LYS A 1104 -33.09 3.14 14.82
N ILE A 1105 -32.06 2.64 14.13
CA ILE A 1105 -31.34 1.40 14.49
C ILE A 1105 -30.38 1.63 15.66
N PHE A 1106 -29.66 2.75 15.64
CA PHE A 1106 -28.56 3.01 16.57
C PHE A 1106 -29.03 3.46 17.95
N GLU A 1107 -30.12 4.24 18.02
CA GLU A 1107 -30.63 4.78 19.28
C GLU A 1107 -31.01 3.68 20.30
N PRO A 1108 -31.74 2.61 19.94
CA PRO A 1108 -32.01 1.50 20.87
C PRO A 1108 -30.75 0.77 21.34
N ILE A 1109 -29.76 0.57 20.45
CA ILE A 1109 -28.50 -0.13 20.77
C ILE A 1109 -27.69 0.68 21.78
N LEU A 1110 -27.55 1.99 21.54
CA LEU A 1110 -26.83 2.91 22.44
C LEU A 1110 -27.52 3.03 23.81
N LYS A 1111 -28.87 3.10 23.84
CA LYS A 1111 -29.65 3.12 25.09
C LYS A 1111 -29.46 1.85 25.91
N THR A 1112 -29.45 0.69 25.27
CA THR A 1112 -29.25 -0.61 25.93
C THR A 1112 -27.87 -0.68 26.60
N LEU A 1113 -26.82 -0.20 25.93
CA LEU A 1113 -25.50 -0.16 26.53
C LEU A 1113 -25.39 0.86 27.67
N GLN A 1114 -26.01 2.04 27.56
CA GLN A 1114 -26.03 2.99 28.68
C GLN A 1114 -26.63 2.38 29.96
N GLN A 1115 -27.60 1.48 29.81
CA GLN A 1115 -28.18 0.71 30.92
C GLN A 1115 -27.26 -0.42 31.39
N ASN A 1116 -26.58 -1.11 30.46
CA ASN A 1116 -25.68 -2.22 30.78
C ASN A 1116 -24.35 -1.76 31.39
N LEU A 1117 -23.81 -0.58 31.02
CA LEU A 1117 -22.63 0.01 31.67
C LEU A 1117 -22.83 0.31 33.16
N GLN A 1118 -24.09 0.35 33.63
CA GLN A 1118 -24.42 0.50 35.05
C GLN A 1118 -24.44 -0.83 35.80
N LYS A 1119 -24.46 -1.97 35.08
CA LYS A 1119 -24.45 -3.32 35.63
C LYS A 1119 -23.08 -3.95 35.33
N SER A 1120 -22.37 -4.44 36.35
CA SER A 1120 -21.06 -5.06 36.19
C SER A 1120 -21.16 -6.46 35.56
N ASP A 1121 -21.69 -6.57 34.34
CA ASP A 1121 -21.84 -7.83 33.60
C ASP A 1121 -20.57 -8.16 32.80
N GLN A 1122 -20.17 -9.43 32.81
CA GLN A 1122 -18.86 -9.93 32.33
C GLN A 1122 -18.82 -10.32 30.83
N ASN A 1123 -19.73 -9.83 29.98
CA ASN A 1123 -19.74 -10.19 28.55
C ASN A 1123 -20.15 -9.00 27.65
N LEU A 1124 -19.35 -7.94 27.65
CA LEU A 1124 -19.60 -6.71 26.87
C LEU A 1124 -18.91 -6.66 25.49
N ASP A 1125 -18.09 -7.64 25.11
CA ASP A 1125 -17.24 -7.58 23.91
C ASP A 1125 -18.03 -7.33 22.60
N LYS A 1126 -19.14 -8.05 22.39
CA LYS A 1126 -20.01 -7.85 21.21
C LYS A 1126 -20.70 -6.48 21.21
N GLU A 1127 -21.06 -5.97 22.39
CA GLU A 1127 -21.66 -4.64 22.54
C GLU A 1127 -20.65 -3.53 22.25
N ILE A 1128 -19.40 -3.70 22.72
CA ILE A 1128 -18.29 -2.80 22.44
C ILE A 1128 -18.04 -2.71 20.94
N GLU A 1129 -18.00 -3.86 20.25
CA GLU A 1129 -17.80 -3.88 18.79
C GLU A 1129 -18.91 -3.12 18.05
N LYS A 1130 -20.18 -3.37 18.37
CA LYS A 1130 -21.33 -2.67 17.76
C LYS A 1130 -21.22 -1.16 17.92
N ILE A 1131 -20.88 -0.68 19.12
CA ILE A 1131 -20.77 0.76 19.38
C ILE A 1131 -19.60 1.37 18.65
N ARG A 1132 -18.44 0.71 18.67
CA ARG A 1132 -17.27 1.18 17.93
C ARG A 1132 -17.62 1.37 16.45
N LEU A 1133 -18.36 0.43 15.86
CA LEU A 1133 -18.85 0.54 14.49
C LEU A 1133 -19.84 1.71 14.33
N ILE A 1134 -20.86 1.84 15.20
CA ILE A 1134 -21.86 2.91 15.17
C ILE A 1134 -21.21 4.30 15.25
N VAL A 1135 -20.31 4.51 16.22
CA VAL A 1135 -19.61 5.79 16.41
C VAL A 1135 -18.78 6.13 15.18
N ASN A 1136 -18.04 5.16 14.64
CA ASN A 1136 -17.23 5.37 13.44
C ASN A 1136 -18.08 5.68 12.20
N ILE A 1137 -19.21 5.00 12.02
CA ILE A 1137 -20.17 5.26 10.93
C ILE A 1137 -20.68 6.70 11.02
N MET A 1138 -21.18 7.11 12.19
CA MET A 1138 -21.74 8.44 12.39
C MET A 1138 -20.68 9.54 12.28
N GLN A 1139 -19.46 9.31 12.78
CA GLN A 1139 -18.34 10.24 12.62
C GLN A 1139 -17.94 10.42 11.15
N GLY A 1140 -17.94 9.33 10.37
CA GLY A 1140 -17.66 9.38 8.94
C GLY A 1140 -18.68 10.19 8.14
N MET A 1141 -19.96 10.20 8.58
CA MET A 1141 -21.03 10.98 7.95
C MET A 1141 -21.14 12.42 8.47
N LYS A 1142 -20.39 12.80 9.51
CA LYS A 1142 -20.50 14.13 10.16
C LYS A 1142 -20.28 15.31 9.21
N GLN A 1143 -19.39 15.16 8.23
CA GLN A 1143 -19.09 16.23 7.27
C GLN A 1143 -20.13 16.34 6.16
N SER A 1144 -20.92 15.28 5.93
CA SER A 1144 -21.88 15.16 4.84
C SER A 1144 -23.35 15.24 5.29
N SER A 1145 -23.64 15.22 6.60
CA SER A 1145 -24.99 15.37 7.15
C SER A 1145 -25.02 16.09 8.50
N THR A 1146 -25.82 17.16 8.59
CA THR A 1146 -26.11 17.88 9.85
C THR A 1146 -26.89 17.02 10.84
N ASP A 1147 -27.74 16.12 10.34
CA ASP A 1147 -28.54 15.22 11.17
C ASP A 1147 -27.66 14.16 11.83
N ALA A 1148 -26.61 13.70 11.15
CA ALA A 1148 -25.61 12.80 11.72
C ALA A 1148 -24.81 13.47 12.84
N ASP A 1149 -24.40 14.74 12.68
CA ASP A 1149 -23.73 15.51 13.74
C ASP A 1149 -24.64 15.75 14.95
N LYS A 1150 -25.91 16.05 14.70
CA LYS A 1150 -26.91 16.23 15.76
C LYS A 1150 -27.12 14.93 16.54
N PHE A 1151 -27.30 13.80 15.86
CA PHE A 1151 -27.47 12.49 16.50
C PHE A 1151 -26.28 12.12 17.40
N LEU A 1152 -25.04 12.39 16.96
CA LEU A 1152 -23.84 12.16 17.75
C LEU A 1152 -23.84 12.99 19.04
N LYS A 1153 -24.16 14.28 18.95
CA LYS A 1153 -24.23 15.19 20.10
C LYS A 1153 -25.31 14.77 21.10
N ASP A 1154 -26.45 14.31 20.59
CA ASP A 1154 -27.62 13.98 21.43
C ASP A 1154 -27.48 12.61 22.12
N ASN A 1155 -26.74 11.65 21.52
CA ASN A 1155 -26.75 10.25 21.98
C ASN A 1155 -25.38 9.68 22.42
N VAL A 1156 -24.25 10.31 22.04
CA VAL A 1156 -22.90 9.85 22.41
C VAL A 1156 -22.35 10.71 23.54
N THR A 1157 -22.47 10.21 24.78
CA THR A 1157 -21.97 10.91 25.98
C THR A 1157 -20.46 10.75 26.16
N GLN A 1158 -19.83 11.65 26.93
CA GLN A 1158 -18.40 11.58 27.30
C GLN A 1158 -18.02 10.20 27.88
N LYS A 1159 -18.92 9.59 28.67
CA LYS A 1159 -18.72 8.25 29.26
C LYS A 1159 -18.59 7.15 28.20
N ILE A 1160 -19.37 7.22 27.11
CA ILE A 1160 -19.25 6.27 25.99
C ILE A 1160 -17.92 6.50 25.26
N HIS A 1161 -17.49 7.76 25.10
CA HIS A 1161 -16.20 8.09 24.51
C HIS A 1161 -15.00 7.58 25.33
N ASP A 1162 -15.05 7.73 26.65
CA ASP A 1162 -13.98 7.28 27.55
C ASP A 1162 -13.94 5.75 27.66
N PHE A 1163 -15.09 5.07 27.62
CA PHE A 1163 -15.19 3.61 27.66
C PHE A 1163 -14.66 2.92 26.39
N ILE A 1164 -14.76 3.56 25.21
CA ILE A 1164 -14.21 3.02 23.94
C ILE A 1164 -12.68 3.19 23.85
N ARG A 1165 -12.10 4.13 24.62
CA ARG A 1165 -10.66 4.44 24.62
C ARG A 1165 -9.84 3.56 25.55
N GLN A 1166 -10.47 2.96 26.56
CA GLN A 1166 -9.89 1.93 27.42
C GLN A 1166 -9.83 0.61 26.68
#